data_AF-A0A518G6H9-F1
#
_entry.id   AF-A0A518G6H9-F1
#
_cell.length_a   1.000
_cell.length_b   1.000
_cell.length_c   1.000
_cell.angle_alpha   90.00
_cell.angle_beta   90.00
_cell.angle_gamma   90.00
#
_symmetry.space_group_name_H-M   'P 1'
#
loop_
_entity.id
_entity.type
_entity.pdbx_description
1 polymer ?
#
loop_
_entity_poly.entity_id
_entity_poly.type
_entity_poly.pdbx_seq_one_letter_code
_entity_poly.pdbx_strand_id
1 'polypeptide(L)'
;MHTGPQVINSVFLACAAFAATIMPHFSQAQELSSVEAQTIAREAYIFGFPIVESYRSMYDSAIDTTAKEFKAPLNTLKHEANLFTPADKGVVTPNADTPYSFLWMDLRNEPVVLGVPAIEKGRYYSIQMTDLFKFNFDYIGSRVTGNGAGQFLIAGPNWTGETPTGISKVIRCETEFALAIYRTQLLGPDDLENVKDIQKQYTSKTLSEFAGEPKPAPAIETEFPLPLSDAGADLAFFSTLNFILPFCPPHASEQELITRLARMGVIAGEPFNVDAVSPEIQEALAKGMAEGEAAITAAAAKLKVAEVIGAREFLGSDYLIKRAVAAKLGRYTNSKEEALYPLYLSDAEGKPLDGSAANYVLNIGPEELPPVSAFWSITVYDSQSNTLAPNPISRYRISSSMIDSLDRDAKGGLTIAIQLQSPEEEAANWLPAPNGPFYMVMRLYWPKPEAYDGTWTPPLVWKADSAPTATVQKPAGAEAAEEVKPSVLVDEPKPEMERPTVWGEPTEVQVAIFVIDVDEVDSADQSFAASVYYEARWKNPLLRHKGPGPMHRNISDVWSPRLTIIGQQMAWRSFPESVDIQPDGIVISRQKVWGRFSQPLMLRDFPFDQQTLSIQLVAAGLSEEHVKMVPLVNEAGRSSSIASKFSLPDFTVESWEAMSSPYHPDGGDVGVAGYEMKINIHRQSTFYILKVIIPLCLIVIMSWLPRWIDPEQTGTNIGVSTSAFLTLVAYLFAITVLLPRVSYITRMDRFILLSTLTVFAGLIQTVVNTVLIRGKKLPRAERIDRWSRFVYPILLAIVLGYSFLF
;
A
#
# COMPACT_ATOMS: atom_id res chain seq x y z
N MET A 1 -61.03 52.08 -22.77
CA MET A 1 -59.84 52.69 -22.14
C MET A 1 -58.77 51.61 -22.05
N HIS A 2 -57.75 51.72 -22.89
CA HIS A 2 -56.63 50.79 -23.04
C HIS A 2 -55.43 51.30 -22.26
N THR A 3 -55.07 50.65 -21.15
CA THR A 3 -53.74 50.61 -20.52
C THR A 3 -53.75 49.39 -19.58
N GLY A 4 -52.88 48.39 -19.64
CA GLY A 4 -51.74 48.17 -20.51
C GLY A 4 -51.32 46.69 -20.48
N PRO A 5 -50.74 46.18 -21.57
CA PRO A 5 -49.93 44.96 -21.60
C PRO A 5 -48.43 45.23 -21.43
N GLN A 6 -48.01 46.44 -21.03
CA GLN A 6 -46.59 46.84 -21.08
C GLN A 6 -45.77 46.48 -19.82
N VAL A 7 -46.38 46.41 -18.63
CA VAL A 7 -45.63 46.17 -17.38
C VAL A 7 -45.22 44.69 -17.21
N ILE A 8 -46.05 43.74 -17.66
CA ILE A 8 -45.77 42.30 -17.55
C ILE A 8 -44.69 41.87 -18.56
N ASN A 9 -44.68 42.45 -19.75
CA ASN A 9 -43.61 42.22 -20.72
C ASN A 9 -42.28 42.85 -20.29
N SER A 10 -42.28 43.90 -19.47
CA SER A 10 -41.03 44.52 -18.99
C SER A 10 -40.32 43.66 -17.93
N VAL A 11 -41.09 42.96 -17.07
CA VAL A 11 -40.53 42.06 -16.05
C VAL A 11 -40.10 40.73 -16.67
N PHE A 12 -40.86 40.21 -17.65
CA PHE A 12 -40.43 39.02 -18.41
C PHE A 12 -39.24 39.30 -19.34
N LEU A 13 -39.14 40.47 -19.97
CA LEU A 13 -37.93 40.84 -20.73
C LEU A 13 -36.75 41.16 -19.82
N ALA A 14 -36.94 41.68 -18.60
CA ALA A 14 -35.84 41.89 -17.66
C ALA A 14 -35.29 40.56 -17.11
N CYS A 15 -36.15 39.58 -16.80
CA CYS A 15 -35.73 38.24 -16.40
C CYS A 15 -35.21 37.39 -17.56
N ALA A 16 -35.75 37.55 -18.78
CA ALA A 16 -35.23 36.89 -19.99
C ALA A 16 -33.92 37.53 -20.47
N ALA A 17 -33.71 38.84 -20.30
CA ALA A 17 -32.44 39.49 -20.59
C ALA A 17 -31.37 39.17 -19.54
N PHE A 18 -31.74 38.92 -18.28
CA PHE A 18 -30.81 38.41 -17.26
C PHE A 18 -30.51 36.91 -17.43
N ALA A 19 -31.47 36.12 -17.95
CA ALA A 19 -31.24 34.71 -18.29
C ALA A 19 -30.49 34.53 -19.63
N ALA A 20 -30.68 35.42 -20.61
CA ALA A 20 -30.02 35.38 -21.91
C ALA A 20 -28.61 36.03 -21.91
N THR A 21 -28.25 36.77 -20.86
CA THR A 21 -26.85 37.20 -20.64
C THR A 21 -26.03 36.19 -19.84
N ILE A 22 -26.64 35.11 -19.32
CA ILE A 22 -25.97 34.00 -18.62
C ILE A 22 -25.95 32.70 -19.46
N MET A 23 -26.65 32.67 -20.61
CA MET A 23 -26.54 31.58 -21.59
C MET A 23 -26.05 32.14 -22.93
N PRO A 24 -24.73 32.34 -23.03
CA PRO A 24 -23.94 31.42 -23.84
C PRO A 24 -22.64 31.01 -23.13
N HIS A 25 -22.68 30.05 -22.21
CA HIS A 25 -21.48 29.32 -21.75
C HIS A 25 -21.77 27.88 -21.28
N PHE A 26 -22.73 27.20 -21.90
CA PHE A 26 -22.89 25.75 -21.71
C PHE A 26 -22.93 25.03 -23.06
N SER A 27 -21.83 25.18 -23.80
CA SER A 27 -21.30 24.18 -24.73
C SER A 27 -19.83 24.47 -25.06
N GLN A 28 -19.06 24.81 -24.02
CA GLN A 28 -17.61 24.71 -24.04
C GLN A 28 -17.31 23.71 -22.91
N ALA A 29 -16.56 22.64 -23.20
CA ALA A 29 -15.97 21.85 -22.13
C ALA A 29 -15.35 22.82 -21.14
N GLN A 30 -15.72 22.74 -19.85
CA GLN A 30 -15.20 23.65 -18.84
C GLN A 30 -13.66 23.61 -18.94
N GLU A 31 -13.06 24.72 -19.36
CA GLU A 31 -11.62 24.77 -19.63
C GLU A 31 -10.88 24.37 -18.35
N LEU A 32 -9.96 23.42 -18.50
CA LEU A 32 -9.18 22.87 -17.40
C LEU A 32 -8.43 24.00 -16.71
N SER A 33 -8.64 24.21 -15.41
CA SER A 33 -7.89 25.24 -14.68
C SER A 33 -6.45 24.80 -14.41
N SER A 34 -5.51 25.74 -14.27
CA SER A 34 -4.08 25.44 -14.05
C SER A 34 -3.83 24.60 -12.78
N VAL A 35 -4.55 24.86 -11.69
CA VAL A 35 -4.45 24.08 -10.44
C VAL A 35 -4.96 22.64 -10.64
N GLU A 36 -6.05 22.50 -11.37
CA GLU A 36 -6.63 21.20 -11.68
C GLU A 36 -5.76 20.40 -12.65
N ALA A 37 -5.23 21.04 -13.70
CA ALA A 37 -4.27 20.46 -14.63
C ALA A 37 -3.04 19.92 -13.90
N GLN A 38 -2.46 20.72 -12.99
CA GLN A 38 -1.32 20.30 -12.18
C GLN A 38 -1.64 19.09 -11.31
N THR A 39 -2.80 19.09 -10.65
CA THR A 39 -3.23 17.98 -9.77
C THR A 39 -3.45 16.69 -10.57
N ILE A 40 -4.18 16.77 -11.67
CA ILE A 40 -4.48 15.60 -12.51
C ILE A 40 -3.20 15.08 -13.18
N ALA A 41 -2.28 15.95 -13.61
CA ALA A 41 -1.00 15.53 -14.18
C ALA A 41 -0.12 14.78 -13.16
N ARG A 42 -0.13 15.21 -11.89
CA ARG A 42 0.55 14.48 -10.81
C ARG A 42 -0.03 13.07 -10.64
N GLU A 43 -1.36 12.96 -10.58
CA GLU A 43 -2.04 11.66 -10.48
C GLU A 43 -1.77 10.77 -11.71
N ALA A 44 -1.84 11.34 -12.90
CA ALA A 44 -1.58 10.65 -14.18
C ALA A 44 -0.15 10.12 -14.25
N TYR A 45 0.84 10.92 -13.82
CA TYR A 45 2.23 10.51 -13.81
C TYR A 45 2.46 9.33 -12.85
N ILE A 46 1.98 9.43 -11.61
CA ILE A 46 2.10 8.33 -10.62
C ILE A 46 1.43 7.05 -11.14
N PHE A 47 0.23 7.17 -11.70
CA PHE A 47 -0.52 6.05 -12.25
C PHE A 47 0.20 5.40 -13.44
N GLY A 48 0.65 6.22 -14.39
CA GLY A 48 1.24 5.79 -15.66
C GLY A 48 2.70 5.36 -15.58
N PHE A 49 3.46 5.82 -14.58
CA PHE A 49 4.90 5.53 -14.46
C PHE A 49 5.25 4.04 -14.58
N PRO A 50 4.62 3.12 -13.82
CA PRO A 50 4.90 1.69 -13.96
C PRO A 50 4.52 1.13 -15.34
N ILE A 51 3.49 1.68 -15.98
CA ILE A 51 2.99 1.23 -17.29
C ILE A 51 3.97 1.62 -18.40
N VAL A 52 4.40 2.88 -18.41
CA VAL A 52 5.38 3.39 -19.38
C VAL A 52 6.73 2.70 -19.22
N GLU A 53 7.18 2.45 -17.99
CA GLU A 53 8.41 1.71 -17.72
C GLU A 53 8.33 0.24 -18.16
N SER A 54 7.16 -0.39 -18.02
CA SER A 54 6.92 -1.74 -18.53
C SER A 54 6.88 -1.77 -20.05
N TYR A 55 6.29 -0.78 -20.68
CA TYR A 55 6.29 -0.63 -22.14
C TYR A 55 7.71 -0.52 -22.68
N ARG A 56 8.54 0.36 -22.10
CA ARG A 56 9.96 0.51 -22.46
C ARG A 56 10.71 -0.80 -22.33
N SER A 57 10.52 -1.50 -21.20
CA SER A 57 11.14 -2.81 -20.96
C SER A 57 10.70 -3.85 -21.99
N MET A 58 9.42 -3.90 -22.35
CA MET A 58 8.89 -4.79 -23.39
C MET A 58 9.46 -4.44 -24.77
N TYR A 59 9.50 -3.14 -25.10
CA TYR A 59 10.01 -2.66 -26.37
C TYR A 59 11.47 -3.09 -26.58
N ASP A 60 12.35 -2.81 -25.61
CA ASP A 60 13.77 -3.11 -25.68
C ASP A 60 14.07 -4.62 -25.68
N SER A 61 13.21 -5.44 -25.07
CA SER A 61 13.47 -6.88 -24.91
C SER A 61 12.70 -7.79 -25.86
N ALA A 62 11.64 -7.31 -26.52
CA ALA A 62 10.80 -8.13 -27.40
C ALA A 62 10.38 -7.48 -28.73
N ILE A 63 10.53 -6.17 -28.91
CA ILE A 63 10.10 -5.45 -30.13
C ILE A 63 11.30 -5.01 -30.96
N ASP A 64 12.22 -4.23 -30.37
CA ASP A 64 13.40 -3.74 -31.07
C ASP A 64 14.48 -4.82 -31.16
N THR A 65 14.51 -5.51 -32.30
CA THR A 65 15.52 -6.54 -32.61
C THR A 65 16.96 -6.02 -32.66
N THR A 66 17.18 -4.70 -32.70
CA THR A 66 18.49 -4.07 -32.70
C THR A 66 18.96 -3.64 -31.30
N ALA A 67 18.06 -3.62 -30.32
CA ALA A 67 18.37 -3.27 -28.95
C ALA A 67 19.32 -4.29 -28.31
N LYS A 68 20.25 -3.80 -27.48
CA LYS A 68 21.19 -4.66 -26.75
C LYS A 68 20.49 -5.63 -25.79
N GLU A 69 19.35 -5.23 -25.23
CA GLU A 69 18.58 -6.01 -24.28
C GLU A 69 17.57 -6.97 -24.95
N PHE A 70 17.56 -7.03 -26.28
CA PHE A 70 16.66 -7.91 -27.04
C PHE A 70 16.84 -9.37 -26.63
N LYS A 71 15.74 -10.02 -26.23
CA LYS A 71 15.72 -11.42 -25.79
C LYS A 71 15.18 -12.32 -26.88
N ALA A 72 13.91 -12.11 -27.24
CA ALA A 72 13.20 -12.81 -28.30
C ALA A 72 11.89 -12.07 -28.62
N PRO A 73 11.29 -12.28 -29.81
CA PRO A 73 9.96 -11.77 -30.13
C PRO A 73 8.90 -12.26 -29.13
N LEU A 74 7.75 -11.57 -29.12
CA LEU A 74 6.57 -11.97 -28.33
C LEU A 74 6.21 -13.46 -28.56
N ASN A 75 5.72 -14.10 -27.49
CA ASN A 75 5.37 -15.52 -27.39
C ASN A 75 6.52 -16.51 -27.62
N THR A 76 7.77 -16.05 -27.75
CA THR A 76 8.96 -16.89 -27.96
C THR A 76 9.83 -16.94 -26.70
N LEU A 77 10.14 -18.15 -26.23
CA LEU A 77 11.03 -18.35 -25.08
C LEU A 77 12.50 -18.07 -25.45
N LYS A 78 13.18 -17.33 -24.58
CA LYS A 78 14.64 -17.14 -24.63
C LYS A 78 15.29 -17.74 -23.39
N HIS A 79 16.25 -18.64 -23.59
CA HIS A 79 17.07 -19.20 -22.51
C HIS A 79 18.42 -18.48 -22.43
N GLU A 80 18.80 -18.04 -21.23
CA GLU A 80 20.08 -17.41 -20.92
C GLU A 80 20.74 -18.16 -19.76
N ALA A 81 21.20 -19.38 -20.06
CA ALA A 81 22.00 -20.19 -19.15
C ALA A 81 23.49 -19.87 -19.27
N ASN A 82 23.91 -18.78 -18.63
CA ASN A 82 25.31 -18.35 -18.56
C ASN A 82 25.82 -18.37 -17.12
N LEU A 83 27.09 -18.72 -16.95
CA LEU A 83 27.83 -18.45 -15.72
C LEU A 83 28.31 -17.00 -15.78
N PHE A 84 27.84 -16.16 -14.86
CA PHE A 84 28.35 -14.80 -14.75
C PHE A 84 29.80 -14.81 -14.26
N THR A 85 30.60 -14.01 -14.91
CA THR A 85 32.01 -13.78 -14.63
C THR A 85 32.26 -12.28 -14.46
N PRO A 86 33.42 -11.86 -13.94
CA PRO A 86 33.85 -10.46 -13.90
C PRO A 86 33.93 -9.77 -15.27
N ALA A 87 33.95 -10.53 -16.37
CA ALA A 87 33.91 -9.97 -17.71
C ALA A 87 32.51 -9.46 -18.09
N ASP A 88 31.46 -9.95 -17.41
CA ASP A 88 30.06 -9.64 -17.70
C ASP A 88 29.63 -8.32 -17.06
N LYS A 89 30.01 -7.21 -17.72
CA LYS A 89 29.70 -5.83 -17.27
C LYS A 89 28.33 -5.32 -17.70
N GLY A 90 27.56 -6.13 -18.43
CA GLY A 90 26.27 -5.73 -18.98
C GLY A 90 25.14 -5.72 -17.96
N VAL A 91 25.26 -6.46 -16.86
CA VAL A 91 24.23 -6.62 -15.83
C VAL A 91 24.79 -6.16 -14.49
N VAL A 92 24.09 -5.22 -13.86
CA VAL A 92 24.42 -4.74 -12.51
C VAL A 92 23.96 -5.79 -11.48
N THR A 93 24.80 -6.12 -10.51
CA THR A 93 24.54 -7.12 -9.46
C THR A 93 24.01 -8.46 -10.00
N PRO A 94 24.70 -9.10 -10.97
CA PRO A 94 24.17 -10.28 -11.63
C PRO A 94 23.90 -11.39 -10.62
N ASN A 95 22.73 -12.01 -10.74
CA ASN A 95 22.35 -13.15 -9.94
C ASN A 95 23.09 -14.39 -10.45
N ALA A 96 24.02 -14.92 -9.65
CA ALA A 96 24.75 -16.13 -10.01
C ALA A 96 23.92 -17.42 -9.80
N ASP A 97 22.88 -17.38 -8.97
CA ASP A 97 22.19 -18.56 -8.39
C ASP A 97 21.21 -19.23 -9.33
N THR A 98 20.60 -18.46 -10.21
CA THR A 98 19.54 -18.97 -11.08
C THR A 98 19.69 -18.40 -12.48
N PRO A 99 20.26 -19.16 -13.44
CA PRO A 99 20.22 -18.75 -14.83
C PRO A 99 18.78 -18.61 -15.32
N TYR A 100 18.58 -17.66 -16.24
CA TYR A 100 17.26 -17.13 -16.56
C TYR A 100 16.67 -17.73 -17.84
N SER A 101 15.35 -17.72 -17.93
CA SER A 101 14.67 -17.69 -19.23
C SER A 101 13.60 -16.60 -19.21
N PHE A 102 13.31 -16.03 -20.38
CA PHE A 102 12.39 -14.91 -20.53
C PHE A 102 11.34 -15.24 -21.58
N LEU A 103 10.12 -14.78 -21.33
CA LEU A 103 9.02 -14.85 -22.28
C LEU A 103 8.10 -13.65 -22.07
N TRP A 104 8.06 -12.76 -23.05
CA TRP A 104 6.96 -11.82 -23.18
C TRP A 104 5.80 -12.52 -23.89
N MET A 105 4.60 -12.43 -23.33
CA MET A 105 3.39 -13.01 -23.86
C MET A 105 2.49 -11.92 -24.41
N ASP A 106 1.94 -12.16 -25.61
CA ASP A 106 0.83 -11.41 -26.19
C ASP A 106 -0.45 -12.21 -25.99
N LEU A 107 -1.32 -11.71 -25.11
CA LEU A 107 -2.54 -12.36 -24.65
C LEU A 107 -3.80 -11.79 -25.30
N ARG A 108 -3.66 -10.92 -26.32
CA ARG A 108 -4.78 -10.23 -26.98
C ARG A 108 -5.70 -11.19 -27.73
N ASN A 109 -5.10 -12.12 -28.47
CA ASN A 109 -5.83 -13.05 -29.34
C ASN A 109 -6.32 -14.28 -28.61
N GLU A 110 -5.42 -14.86 -27.82
CA GLU A 110 -5.67 -16.09 -27.10
C GLU A 110 -4.67 -16.26 -25.95
N PRO A 111 -5.00 -17.08 -24.95
CA PRO A 111 -4.08 -17.48 -23.89
C PRO A 111 -2.80 -18.13 -24.42
N VAL A 112 -1.76 -18.08 -23.60
CA VAL A 112 -0.51 -18.83 -23.80
C VAL A 112 -0.42 -19.95 -22.78
N VAL A 113 -0.11 -21.17 -23.22
CA VAL A 113 0.11 -22.33 -22.36
C VAL A 113 1.61 -22.53 -22.15
N LEU A 114 2.02 -22.41 -20.89
CA LEU A 114 3.39 -22.65 -20.43
C LEU A 114 3.53 -24.09 -19.96
N GLY A 115 4.45 -24.82 -20.57
CA GLY A 115 4.78 -26.19 -20.19
C GLY A 115 6.04 -26.22 -19.33
N VAL A 116 5.94 -26.90 -18.19
CA VAL A 116 7.04 -27.09 -17.25
C VAL A 116 7.32 -28.58 -17.11
N PRO A 117 8.57 -29.05 -17.30
CA PRO A 117 8.95 -30.44 -17.08
C PRO A 117 8.94 -30.78 -15.59
N ALA A 118 9.02 -32.06 -15.25
CA ALA A 118 9.32 -32.45 -13.88
C ALA A 118 10.76 -32.01 -13.54
N ILE A 119 10.93 -31.32 -12.43
CA ILE A 119 12.22 -30.82 -11.94
C ILE A 119 12.63 -31.66 -10.72
N GLU A 120 13.92 -31.85 -10.49
CA GLU A 120 14.39 -32.66 -9.37
C GLU A 120 13.89 -32.08 -8.04
N LYS A 121 13.45 -32.94 -7.11
CA LYS A 121 12.81 -32.51 -5.85
C LYS A 121 13.70 -31.57 -5.00
N GLY A 122 15.02 -31.71 -5.09
CA GLY A 122 15.99 -30.88 -4.38
C GLY A 122 16.43 -29.60 -5.12
N ARG A 123 15.95 -29.37 -6.35
CA ARG A 123 16.30 -28.20 -7.16
C ARG A 123 15.18 -27.17 -7.10
N TYR A 124 15.51 -25.96 -6.70
CA TYR A 124 14.59 -24.84 -6.75
C TYR A 124 14.39 -24.35 -8.18
N TYR A 125 13.16 -24.00 -8.52
CA TYR A 125 12.85 -23.18 -9.67
C TYR A 125 11.65 -22.28 -9.41
N SER A 126 11.59 -21.17 -10.14
CA SER A 126 10.42 -20.30 -10.15
C SER A 126 10.22 -19.63 -11.50
N ILE A 127 8.97 -19.32 -11.80
CA ILE A 127 8.51 -18.56 -12.96
C ILE A 127 7.67 -17.45 -12.38
N GLN A 128 8.26 -16.27 -12.33
CA GLN A 128 7.59 -15.05 -11.89
C GLN A 128 6.74 -14.51 -13.03
N MET A 129 5.46 -14.23 -12.75
CA MET A 129 4.55 -13.62 -13.70
C MET A 129 4.34 -12.15 -13.34
N THR A 130 4.63 -11.25 -14.29
CA THR A 130 4.44 -9.80 -14.12
C THR A 130 3.67 -9.21 -15.28
N ASP A 131 2.75 -8.31 -14.98
CA ASP A 131 1.92 -7.60 -15.97
C ASP A 131 2.51 -6.22 -16.30
N LEU A 132 1.83 -5.45 -17.17
CA LEU A 132 2.26 -4.08 -17.50
C LEU A 132 2.07 -3.10 -16.34
N PHE A 133 1.26 -3.43 -15.33
CA PHE A 133 1.18 -2.66 -14.09
C PHE A 133 2.37 -2.92 -13.14
N LYS A 134 3.24 -3.89 -13.45
CA LYS A 134 4.33 -4.39 -12.59
C LYS A 134 3.86 -5.10 -11.32
N PHE A 135 2.66 -5.68 -11.33
CA PHE A 135 2.27 -6.60 -10.27
C PHE A 135 2.88 -7.97 -10.51
N ASN A 136 3.43 -8.56 -9.45
CA ASN A 136 3.75 -9.99 -9.45
C ASN A 136 2.46 -10.78 -9.21
N PHE A 137 1.66 -10.97 -10.27
CA PHE A 137 0.30 -11.47 -10.14
C PHE A 137 0.22 -12.97 -9.87
N ASP A 138 1.24 -13.75 -10.23
CA ASP A 138 1.32 -15.18 -9.87
C ASP A 138 2.74 -15.75 -10.00
N TYR A 139 2.92 -16.99 -9.52
CA TYR A 139 4.13 -17.77 -9.67
C TYR A 139 3.82 -19.22 -10.04
N ILE A 140 4.69 -19.81 -10.86
CA ILE A 140 4.77 -21.27 -11.07
C ILE A 140 6.15 -21.69 -10.57
N GLY A 141 6.26 -22.72 -9.74
CA GLY A 141 7.56 -23.04 -9.14
C GLY A 141 7.48 -23.96 -7.95
N SER A 142 8.65 -24.29 -7.41
CA SER A 142 8.82 -25.17 -6.25
C SER A 142 7.91 -24.78 -5.08
N ARG A 143 7.74 -23.47 -4.83
CA ARG A 143 6.90 -22.96 -3.74
C ARG A 143 5.40 -23.10 -3.98
N VAL A 144 4.94 -22.73 -5.18
CA VAL A 144 3.50 -22.53 -5.44
C VAL A 144 2.84 -23.74 -6.10
N THR A 145 3.56 -24.44 -6.96
CA THR A 145 3.02 -25.56 -7.75
C THR A 145 3.76 -26.88 -7.51
N GLY A 146 4.88 -26.84 -6.80
CA GLY A 146 5.78 -27.98 -6.62
C GLY A 146 6.58 -28.30 -7.88
N ASN A 147 7.43 -29.32 -7.80
CA ASN A 147 8.39 -29.69 -8.86
C ASN A 147 7.87 -30.71 -9.89
N GLY A 148 6.57 -30.99 -9.89
CA GLY A 148 5.96 -31.86 -10.89
C GLY A 148 5.86 -31.21 -12.26
N ALA A 149 5.75 -32.03 -13.32
CA ALA A 149 5.45 -31.52 -14.65
C ALA A 149 4.03 -30.91 -14.68
N GLY A 150 3.83 -29.86 -15.47
CA GLY A 150 2.53 -29.18 -15.56
C GLY A 150 2.36 -28.33 -16.81
N GLN A 151 1.11 -28.02 -17.12
CA GLN A 151 0.70 -27.12 -18.20
C GLN A 151 -0.11 -25.98 -17.60
N PHE A 152 0.31 -24.75 -17.79
CA PHE A 152 -0.25 -23.58 -17.11
C PHE A 152 -0.78 -22.61 -18.14
N LEU A 153 -2.08 -22.32 -18.10
CA LEU A 153 -2.74 -21.46 -19.08
C LEU A 153 -2.75 -20.02 -18.56
N ILE A 154 -2.07 -19.13 -19.26
CA ILE A 154 -2.01 -17.69 -18.94
C ILE A 154 -3.01 -16.98 -19.83
N ALA A 155 -4.09 -16.50 -19.22
CA ALA A 155 -5.19 -15.85 -19.92
C ALA A 155 -5.15 -14.33 -19.71
N GLY A 156 -5.29 -13.58 -20.81
CA GLY A 156 -5.47 -12.13 -20.77
C GLY A 156 -6.84 -11.73 -20.19
N PRO A 157 -7.04 -10.42 -19.97
CA PRO A 157 -8.22 -9.89 -19.27
C PRO A 157 -9.53 -10.14 -20.02
N ASN A 158 -9.47 -10.22 -21.35
CA ASN A 158 -10.64 -10.35 -22.23
C ASN A 158 -11.02 -11.80 -22.56
N TRP A 159 -10.24 -12.80 -22.11
CA TRP A 159 -10.50 -14.20 -22.47
C TRP A 159 -11.67 -14.81 -21.69
N THR A 160 -12.65 -15.36 -22.40
CA THR A 160 -13.86 -15.99 -21.82
C THR A 160 -14.07 -17.44 -22.27
N GLY A 161 -13.08 -18.03 -22.95
CA GLY A 161 -13.16 -19.40 -23.46
C GLY A 161 -13.11 -20.46 -22.36
N GLU A 162 -13.30 -21.72 -22.76
CA GLU A 162 -13.18 -22.88 -21.87
C GLU A 162 -11.72 -23.33 -21.72
N THR A 163 -11.40 -23.88 -20.56
CA THR A 163 -10.06 -24.45 -20.30
C THR A 163 -9.95 -25.85 -20.91
N PRO A 164 -8.99 -26.11 -21.82
CA PRO A 164 -8.81 -27.45 -22.36
C PRO A 164 -8.38 -28.48 -21.31
N THR A 165 -8.63 -29.76 -21.58
CA THR A 165 -8.15 -30.85 -20.74
C THR A 165 -6.63 -30.88 -20.67
N GLY A 166 -6.07 -31.12 -19.48
CA GLY A 166 -4.62 -31.23 -19.27
C GLY A 166 -3.96 -29.95 -18.74
N ILE A 167 -4.70 -28.85 -18.60
CA ILE A 167 -4.23 -27.64 -17.91
C ILE A 167 -4.25 -27.86 -16.38
N SER A 168 -3.11 -27.63 -15.73
CA SER A 168 -2.92 -27.75 -14.28
C SER A 168 -3.49 -26.56 -13.51
N LYS A 169 -3.34 -25.34 -14.04
CA LYS A 169 -3.87 -24.10 -13.46
C LYS A 169 -4.11 -23.05 -14.55
N VAL A 170 -5.18 -22.28 -14.41
CA VAL A 170 -5.44 -21.07 -15.18
C VAL A 170 -5.00 -19.87 -14.36
N ILE A 171 -4.15 -19.04 -14.94
CA ILE A 171 -3.63 -17.82 -14.33
C ILE A 171 -4.15 -16.63 -15.14
N ARG A 172 -4.74 -15.65 -14.46
CA ARG A 172 -5.36 -14.48 -15.07
C ARG A 172 -4.41 -13.29 -14.98
N CYS A 173 -4.13 -12.67 -16.12
CA CYS A 173 -3.38 -11.43 -16.20
C CYS A 173 -4.35 -10.25 -16.34
N GLU A 174 -4.09 -9.15 -15.62
CA GLU A 174 -4.91 -7.93 -15.72
C GLU A 174 -4.67 -7.17 -17.03
N THR A 175 -3.52 -7.39 -17.69
CA THR A 175 -3.13 -6.68 -18.93
C THR A 175 -2.99 -7.63 -20.11
N GLU A 176 -3.02 -7.08 -21.32
CA GLU A 176 -2.95 -7.88 -22.55
C GLU A 176 -1.53 -8.37 -22.89
N PHE A 177 -0.51 -7.83 -22.22
CA PHE A 177 0.86 -8.33 -22.26
C PHE A 177 1.33 -8.72 -20.87
N ALA A 178 2.17 -9.75 -20.80
CA ALA A 178 2.78 -10.20 -19.55
C ALA A 178 4.21 -10.68 -19.80
N LEU A 179 5.05 -10.60 -18.78
CA LEU A 179 6.39 -11.16 -18.78
C LEU A 179 6.46 -12.33 -17.80
N ALA A 180 6.99 -13.45 -18.27
CA ALA A 180 7.39 -14.58 -17.43
C ALA A 180 8.92 -14.61 -17.30
N ILE A 181 9.42 -14.60 -16.07
CA ILE A 181 10.85 -14.69 -15.75
C ILE A 181 11.11 -16.01 -15.03
N TYR A 182 11.78 -16.92 -15.73
CA TYR A 182 12.13 -18.24 -15.25
C TYR A 182 13.48 -18.17 -14.54
N ARG A 183 13.57 -18.83 -13.39
CA ARG A 183 14.76 -18.96 -12.57
C ARG A 183 14.92 -20.44 -12.26
N THR A 184 15.98 -21.07 -12.75
CA THR A 184 16.29 -22.48 -12.45
C THR A 184 17.56 -22.49 -11.62
N GLN A 185 17.54 -23.10 -10.42
CA GLN A 185 18.71 -23.12 -9.54
C GLN A 185 19.89 -23.79 -10.22
N LEU A 186 21.05 -23.16 -10.12
CA LEU A 186 22.36 -23.68 -10.49
C LEU A 186 23.11 -24.09 -9.22
N LEU A 187 23.34 -25.40 -9.06
CA LEU A 187 23.97 -25.94 -7.84
C LEU A 187 25.46 -25.60 -7.75
N GLY A 188 26.13 -25.54 -8.89
CA GLY A 188 27.54 -25.19 -9.06
C GLY A 188 27.89 -25.07 -10.55
N PRO A 189 29.13 -24.68 -10.91
CA PRO A 189 29.54 -24.51 -12.30
C PRO A 189 29.32 -25.76 -13.18
N ASP A 190 29.58 -26.95 -12.64
CA ASP A 190 29.46 -28.23 -13.38
C ASP A 190 28.00 -28.64 -13.66
N ASP A 191 27.04 -28.00 -12.99
CA ASP A 191 25.59 -28.24 -13.15
C ASP A 191 24.96 -27.40 -14.28
N LEU A 192 25.75 -26.52 -14.93
CA LEU A 192 25.23 -25.60 -15.95
C LEU A 192 24.59 -26.33 -17.15
N GLU A 193 25.18 -27.43 -17.61
CA GLU A 193 24.60 -28.20 -18.74
C GLU A 193 23.27 -28.84 -18.35
N ASN A 194 23.12 -29.30 -17.11
CA ASN A 194 21.84 -29.81 -16.61
C ASN A 194 20.78 -28.69 -16.57
N VAL A 195 21.15 -27.49 -16.11
CA VAL A 195 20.25 -26.31 -16.17
C VAL A 195 19.83 -26.00 -17.60
N LYS A 196 20.75 -26.05 -18.57
CA LYS A 196 20.42 -25.88 -20.00
C LYS A 196 19.44 -26.94 -20.50
N ASP A 197 19.63 -28.19 -20.10
CA ASP A 197 18.76 -29.28 -20.52
C ASP A 197 17.36 -29.22 -19.90
N ILE A 198 17.24 -28.73 -18.66
CA ILE A 198 15.94 -28.39 -18.06
C ILE A 198 15.30 -27.23 -18.82
N GLN A 199 16.05 -26.15 -19.07
CA GLN A 199 15.53 -24.97 -19.74
C GLN A 199 14.99 -25.28 -21.14
N LYS A 200 15.68 -26.11 -21.93
CA LYS A 200 15.22 -26.57 -23.26
C LYS A 200 13.88 -27.31 -23.24
N GLN A 201 13.46 -27.83 -22.08
CA GLN A 201 12.19 -28.54 -21.92
C GLN A 201 11.03 -27.62 -21.53
N TYR A 202 11.30 -26.36 -21.15
CA TYR A 202 10.22 -25.37 -21.02
C TYR A 202 9.58 -25.11 -22.38
N THR A 203 8.25 -25.04 -22.43
CA THR A 203 7.53 -24.76 -23.67
C THR A 203 6.60 -23.58 -23.52
N SER A 204 6.42 -22.81 -24.60
CA SER A 204 5.41 -21.77 -24.76
C SER A 204 4.63 -22.09 -26.03
N LYS A 205 3.31 -22.25 -25.92
CA LYS A 205 2.41 -22.48 -27.06
C LYS A 205 1.20 -21.57 -26.95
N THR A 206 0.68 -21.08 -28.06
CA THR A 206 -0.66 -20.46 -28.00
C THR A 206 -1.72 -21.50 -27.66
N LEU A 207 -2.89 -21.08 -27.18
CA LEU A 207 -3.96 -22.00 -26.78
C LEU A 207 -4.38 -22.92 -27.93
N SER A 208 -4.56 -22.36 -29.13
CA SER A 208 -4.89 -23.09 -30.36
C SER A 208 -3.81 -24.11 -30.73
N GLU A 209 -2.52 -23.75 -30.63
CA GLU A 209 -1.41 -24.68 -30.83
C GLU A 209 -1.38 -25.82 -29.80
N PHE A 210 -1.73 -25.53 -28.54
CA PHE A 210 -1.83 -26.54 -27.50
C PHE A 210 -3.02 -27.48 -27.73
N ALA A 211 -4.18 -26.94 -28.11
CA ALA A 211 -5.41 -27.69 -28.33
C ALA A 211 -5.45 -28.42 -29.70
N GLY A 212 -4.55 -28.07 -30.63
CA GLY A 212 -4.60 -28.55 -32.01
C GLY A 212 -5.74 -27.93 -32.82
N GLU A 213 -6.15 -26.73 -32.44
CA GLU A 213 -7.24 -25.98 -33.06
C GLU A 213 -6.71 -24.93 -34.06
N PRO A 214 -7.56 -24.45 -35.00
CA PRO A 214 -7.18 -23.35 -35.87
C PRO A 214 -6.84 -22.09 -35.08
N LYS A 215 -5.75 -21.42 -35.46
CA LYS A 215 -5.38 -20.13 -34.85
C LYS A 215 -6.52 -19.11 -35.04
N PRO A 216 -6.86 -18.33 -34.01
CA PRO A 216 -7.80 -17.22 -34.16
C PRO A 216 -7.25 -16.19 -35.14
N ALA A 217 -8.14 -15.34 -35.66
CA ALA A 217 -7.71 -14.20 -36.47
C ALA A 217 -6.72 -13.35 -35.66
N PRO A 218 -5.59 -12.93 -36.26
CA PRO A 218 -4.61 -12.12 -35.56
C PRO A 218 -5.23 -10.77 -35.16
N ALA A 219 -4.85 -10.28 -33.97
CA ALA A 219 -5.09 -8.91 -33.54
C ALA A 219 -4.63 -7.94 -34.63
N ILE A 220 -5.24 -6.76 -34.65
CA ILE A 220 -4.80 -5.65 -35.51
C ILE A 220 -3.30 -5.48 -35.28
N GLU A 221 -2.53 -5.60 -36.38
CA GLU A 221 -1.08 -5.41 -36.34
C GLU A 221 -0.80 -4.02 -35.75
N THR A 222 -0.09 -4.03 -34.63
CA THR A 222 0.16 -2.83 -33.84
C THR A 222 1.56 -2.36 -34.17
N GLU A 223 1.67 -1.17 -34.73
CA GLU A 223 2.94 -0.47 -34.82
C GLU A 223 3.28 0.09 -33.43
N PHE A 224 4.34 -0.44 -32.83
CA PHE A 224 4.81 0.01 -31.52
C PHE A 224 5.72 1.23 -31.69
N PRO A 225 5.32 2.43 -31.21
CA PRO A 225 6.13 3.63 -31.33
C PRO A 225 7.38 3.53 -30.43
N LEU A 226 8.48 4.14 -30.87
CA LEU A 226 9.69 4.22 -30.07
C LEU A 226 9.38 4.85 -28.69
N PRO A 227 9.67 4.16 -27.57
CA PRO A 227 9.44 4.71 -26.24
C PRO A 227 10.38 5.88 -25.97
N LEU A 228 10.01 6.71 -24.99
CA LEU A 228 10.92 7.74 -24.48
C LEU A 228 12.17 7.11 -23.88
N SER A 229 13.32 7.75 -24.12
CA SER A 229 14.62 7.31 -23.61
C SER A 229 14.72 7.38 -22.08
N ASP A 230 13.95 8.27 -21.45
CA ASP A 230 13.76 8.35 -20.01
C ASP A 230 12.31 8.73 -19.70
N ALA A 231 11.75 8.22 -18.59
CA ALA A 231 10.40 8.55 -18.12
C ALA A 231 10.34 9.91 -17.38
N GLY A 232 11.27 10.82 -17.68
CA GLY A 232 11.39 12.14 -17.04
C GLY A 232 10.20 13.07 -17.35
N ALA A 233 10.26 14.30 -16.84
CA ALA A 233 9.20 15.32 -16.92
C ALA A 233 9.00 15.94 -18.34
N ASP A 234 8.93 15.11 -19.38
CA ASP A 234 8.50 15.49 -20.72
C ASP A 234 7.03 15.11 -20.92
N LEU A 235 6.21 16.06 -21.37
CA LEU A 235 4.78 15.82 -21.64
C LEU A 235 4.54 14.73 -22.69
N ALA A 236 5.54 14.39 -23.52
CA ALA A 236 5.49 13.23 -24.41
C ALA A 236 5.27 11.89 -23.67
N PHE A 237 5.49 11.86 -22.35
CA PHE A 237 5.15 10.74 -21.47
C PHE A 237 3.68 10.35 -21.63
N PHE A 238 2.78 11.34 -21.68
CA PHE A 238 1.35 11.09 -21.81
C PHE A 238 0.97 10.56 -23.20
N SER A 239 1.73 10.89 -24.24
CA SER A 239 1.56 10.27 -25.57
C SER A 239 1.86 8.77 -25.51
N THR A 240 2.96 8.40 -24.83
CA THR A 240 3.31 6.98 -24.61
C THR A 240 2.27 6.28 -23.74
N LEU A 241 1.79 6.95 -22.69
CA LEU A 241 0.75 6.44 -21.82
C LEU A 241 -0.56 6.18 -22.59
N ASN A 242 -1.02 7.14 -23.40
CA ASN A 242 -2.22 6.96 -24.20
C ASN A 242 -2.11 5.78 -25.16
N PHE A 243 -0.93 5.59 -25.78
CA PHE A 243 -0.69 4.45 -26.65
C PHE A 243 -0.80 3.10 -25.93
N ILE A 244 -0.29 2.97 -24.70
CA ILE A 244 -0.23 1.69 -23.97
C ILE A 244 -1.53 1.38 -23.20
N LEU A 245 -2.32 2.38 -22.83
CA LEU A 245 -3.54 2.21 -22.03
C LEU A 245 -4.59 1.25 -22.62
N PRO A 246 -4.81 1.13 -23.95
CA PRO A 246 -5.70 0.12 -24.51
C PRO A 246 -5.37 -1.32 -24.09
N PHE A 247 -4.08 -1.61 -23.84
CA PHE A 247 -3.60 -2.92 -23.43
C PHE A 247 -3.65 -3.15 -21.91
N CYS A 248 -4.10 -2.13 -21.16
CA CYS A 248 -4.16 -2.11 -19.69
C CYS A 248 -5.58 -1.74 -19.24
N PRO A 249 -6.56 -2.66 -19.37
CA PRO A 249 -7.94 -2.35 -19.02
C PRO A 249 -8.04 -1.86 -17.57
N PRO A 250 -8.79 -0.78 -17.33
CA PRO A 250 -8.80 -0.15 -16.01
C PRO A 250 -9.47 -1.05 -14.97
N HIS A 251 -8.83 -1.19 -13.82
CA HIS A 251 -9.43 -1.92 -12.70
C HIS A 251 -10.67 -1.17 -12.20
N ALA A 252 -11.64 -1.88 -11.61
CA ALA A 252 -12.89 -1.27 -11.13
C ALA A 252 -12.65 -0.14 -10.12
N SER A 253 -11.59 -0.23 -9.31
CA SER A 253 -11.19 0.82 -8.35
C SER A 253 -10.56 2.06 -9.00
N GLU A 254 -10.23 2.02 -10.30
CA GLU A 254 -9.51 3.08 -11.02
C GLU A 254 -10.42 3.90 -11.94
N GLN A 255 -11.72 3.55 -12.06
CA GLN A 255 -12.66 4.18 -13.00
C GLN A 255 -12.79 5.69 -12.79
N GLU A 256 -12.88 6.14 -11.53
CA GLU A 256 -12.92 7.57 -11.20
C GLU A 256 -11.62 8.29 -11.57
N LEU A 257 -10.48 7.66 -11.31
CA LEU A 257 -9.16 8.20 -11.66
C LEU A 257 -9.06 8.38 -13.18
N ILE A 258 -9.35 7.33 -13.96
CA ILE A 258 -9.32 7.39 -15.44
C ILE A 258 -10.24 8.48 -15.99
N THR A 259 -11.43 8.64 -15.41
CA THR A 259 -12.36 9.71 -15.79
C THR A 259 -11.76 11.09 -15.54
N ARG A 260 -11.00 11.28 -14.45
CA ARG A 260 -10.27 12.53 -14.20
C ARG A 260 -9.11 12.71 -15.18
N LEU A 261 -8.31 11.68 -15.43
CA LEU A 261 -7.16 11.74 -16.35
C LEU A 261 -7.58 12.12 -17.78
N ALA A 262 -8.74 11.63 -18.24
CA ALA A 262 -9.29 11.98 -19.54
C ALA A 262 -9.50 13.50 -19.74
N ARG A 263 -9.73 14.27 -18.68
CA ARG A 263 -9.93 15.72 -18.76
C ARG A 263 -8.69 16.49 -19.19
N MET A 264 -7.50 15.94 -18.96
CA MET A 264 -6.24 16.53 -19.45
C MET A 264 -5.78 15.91 -20.78
N GLY A 265 -6.58 15.03 -21.39
CA GLY A 265 -6.25 14.36 -22.65
C GLY A 265 -5.59 12.99 -22.50
N VAL A 266 -5.47 12.46 -21.28
CA VAL A 266 -4.98 11.09 -21.08
C VAL A 266 -6.12 10.10 -21.34
N ILE A 267 -6.18 9.59 -22.57
CA ILE A 267 -7.28 8.77 -23.10
C ILE A 267 -6.67 7.61 -23.86
N ALA A 268 -7.14 6.39 -23.56
CA ALA A 268 -6.64 5.17 -24.18
C ALA A 268 -6.79 5.20 -25.71
N GLY A 269 -5.67 5.06 -26.43
CA GLY A 269 -5.59 4.98 -27.89
C GLY A 269 -5.64 6.31 -28.63
N GLU A 270 -5.89 7.43 -27.94
CA GLU A 270 -6.02 8.75 -28.57
C GLU A 270 -4.70 9.54 -28.51
N PRO A 271 -4.39 10.37 -29.53
CA PRO A 271 -3.18 11.19 -29.50
C PRO A 271 -3.24 12.22 -28.36
N PHE A 272 -2.14 12.36 -27.62
CA PHE A 272 -1.99 13.40 -26.61
C PHE A 272 -1.49 14.70 -27.26
N ASN A 273 -2.39 15.66 -27.48
CA ASN A 273 -2.08 16.90 -28.19
C ASN A 273 -1.70 18.03 -27.21
N VAL A 274 -0.42 18.10 -26.84
CA VAL A 274 0.13 19.19 -25.98
C VAL A 274 -0.14 20.57 -26.58
N ASP A 275 0.02 20.71 -27.89
CA ASP A 275 -0.14 22.00 -28.59
C ASP A 275 -1.60 22.49 -28.64
N ALA A 276 -2.56 21.63 -28.33
CA ALA A 276 -3.98 21.98 -28.30
C ALA A 276 -4.40 22.67 -26.99
N VAL A 277 -3.55 22.67 -25.95
CA VAL A 277 -3.80 23.35 -24.67
C VAL A 277 -2.94 24.60 -24.54
N SER A 278 -3.41 25.60 -23.78
CA SER A 278 -2.71 26.88 -23.62
C SER A 278 -1.34 26.69 -22.95
N PRO A 279 -0.36 27.59 -23.19
CA PRO A 279 0.96 27.51 -22.55
C PRO A 279 0.91 27.46 -21.02
N GLU A 280 -0.05 28.14 -20.41
CA GLU A 280 -0.28 28.10 -18.96
C GLU A 280 -0.65 26.70 -18.47
N ILE A 281 -1.49 25.99 -19.22
CA ILE A 281 -1.86 24.61 -18.90
C ILE A 281 -0.69 23.66 -19.17
N GLN A 282 0.08 23.85 -20.25
CA GLN A 282 1.28 23.05 -20.50
C GLN A 282 2.27 23.15 -19.33
N GLU A 283 2.52 24.36 -18.82
CA GLU A 283 3.38 24.58 -17.64
C GLU A 283 2.82 23.90 -16.39
N ALA A 284 1.51 24.01 -16.16
CA ALA A 284 0.84 23.33 -15.05
C ALA A 284 0.96 21.79 -15.13
N LEU A 285 0.78 21.21 -16.32
CA LEU A 285 0.95 19.78 -16.54
C LEU A 285 2.39 19.32 -16.25
N ALA A 286 3.38 20.06 -16.77
CA ALA A 286 4.79 19.77 -16.55
C ALA A 286 5.16 19.84 -15.06
N LYS A 287 4.65 20.85 -14.35
CA LYS A 287 4.82 20.97 -12.90
C LYS A 287 4.17 19.82 -12.14
N GLY A 288 2.96 19.41 -12.52
CA GLY A 288 2.27 18.27 -11.92
C GLY A 288 3.05 16.96 -12.09
N MET A 289 3.59 16.72 -13.28
CA MET A 289 4.49 15.59 -13.53
C MET A 289 5.72 15.62 -12.62
N ALA A 290 6.41 16.75 -12.54
CA ALA A 290 7.58 16.91 -11.67
C ALA A 290 7.25 16.67 -10.19
N GLU A 291 6.07 17.10 -9.73
CA GLU A 291 5.58 16.79 -8.38
C GLU A 291 5.29 15.30 -8.18
N GLY A 292 4.76 14.62 -9.21
CA GLY A 292 4.57 13.17 -9.20
C GLY A 292 5.90 12.41 -9.10
N GLU A 293 6.88 12.79 -9.92
CA GLU A 293 8.23 12.21 -9.87
C GLU A 293 8.92 12.44 -8.53
N ALA A 294 8.81 13.65 -7.99
CA ALA A 294 9.32 13.99 -6.66
C ALA A 294 8.65 13.14 -5.57
N ALA A 295 7.33 12.92 -5.66
CA ALA A 295 6.59 12.08 -4.72
C ALA A 295 7.06 10.61 -4.78
N ILE A 296 7.21 10.03 -5.98
CA ILE A 296 7.74 8.67 -6.15
C ILE A 296 9.16 8.59 -5.56
N THR A 297 10.02 9.57 -5.86
CA THR A 297 11.41 9.60 -5.36
C THR A 297 11.47 9.71 -3.83
N ALA A 298 10.67 10.58 -3.24
CA ALA A 298 10.60 10.76 -1.79
C ALA A 298 10.07 9.52 -1.07
N ALA A 299 9.10 8.83 -1.66
CA ALA A 299 8.58 7.56 -1.14
C ALA A 299 9.63 6.44 -1.28
N ALA A 300 10.31 6.37 -2.44
CA ALA A 300 11.37 5.40 -2.71
C ALA A 300 12.56 5.52 -1.75
N ALA A 301 12.85 6.71 -1.23
CA ALA A 301 13.90 6.92 -0.22
C ALA A 301 13.55 6.34 1.17
N LYS A 302 12.28 6.01 1.43
CA LYS A 302 11.79 5.57 2.74
C LYS A 302 11.34 4.11 2.77
N LEU A 303 10.84 3.60 1.64
CA LEU A 303 10.27 2.26 1.53
C LEU A 303 11.33 1.25 1.14
N LYS A 304 11.23 0.04 1.70
CA LYS A 304 12.09 -1.09 1.28
C LYS A 304 11.50 -1.76 0.05
N VAL A 305 12.34 -2.29 -0.84
CA VAL A 305 11.90 -3.01 -2.06
C VAL A 305 10.91 -4.15 -1.73
N ALA A 306 11.15 -4.90 -0.66
CA ALA A 306 10.29 -5.99 -0.21
C ALA A 306 8.89 -5.54 0.27
N GLU A 307 8.68 -4.26 0.55
CA GLU A 307 7.41 -3.68 1.02
C GLU A 307 6.53 -3.16 -0.13
N VAL A 308 7.08 -3.08 -1.35
CA VAL A 308 6.41 -2.48 -2.51
C VAL A 308 6.31 -3.43 -3.71
N ILE A 309 6.86 -4.64 -3.63
CA ILE A 309 6.84 -5.63 -4.70
C ILE A 309 5.86 -6.75 -4.35
N GLY A 310 4.80 -6.90 -5.13
CA GLY A 310 3.78 -7.92 -4.90
C GLY A 310 2.61 -7.84 -5.88
N ALA A 311 1.59 -8.65 -5.60
CA ALA A 311 0.30 -8.54 -6.24
C ALA A 311 -0.44 -7.29 -5.76
N ARG A 312 -1.51 -6.90 -6.46
CA ARG A 312 -2.34 -5.73 -6.14
C ARG A 312 -2.85 -5.75 -4.70
N GLU A 313 -3.27 -6.92 -4.22
CA GLU A 313 -3.82 -7.13 -2.87
C GLU A 313 -2.81 -6.82 -1.78
N PHE A 314 -1.53 -7.16 -2.00
CA PHE A 314 -0.46 -6.90 -1.05
C PHE A 314 -0.16 -5.40 -0.89
N LEU A 315 -0.29 -4.62 -1.96
CA LEU A 315 0.02 -3.19 -1.92
C LEU A 315 -1.07 -2.36 -1.23
N GLY A 316 -2.31 -2.87 -1.18
CA GLY A 316 -3.42 -2.28 -0.43
C GLY A 316 -3.97 -1.00 -1.06
N SER A 317 -4.43 -0.06 -0.23
CA SER A 317 -5.09 1.17 -0.68
C SER A 317 -4.15 2.19 -1.36
N ASP A 318 -2.87 2.20 -0.99
CA ASP A 318 -1.83 3.07 -1.59
C ASP A 318 -1.06 2.36 -2.72
N TYR A 319 -1.73 1.43 -3.42
CA TYR A 319 -1.07 0.65 -4.45
C TYR A 319 -0.50 1.52 -5.57
N LEU A 320 -1.05 2.71 -5.86
CA LEU A 320 -0.52 3.57 -6.93
C LEU A 320 0.88 4.11 -6.62
N ILE A 321 1.10 4.67 -5.42
CA ILE A 321 2.43 5.14 -5.02
C ILE A 321 3.36 3.95 -4.87
N LYS A 322 2.95 2.89 -4.17
CA LYS A 322 3.81 1.71 -3.97
C LYS A 322 4.18 1.04 -5.30
N ARG A 323 3.24 0.90 -6.24
CA ARG A 323 3.48 0.35 -7.59
C ARG A 323 4.44 1.23 -8.39
N ALA A 324 4.31 2.54 -8.32
CA ALA A 324 5.25 3.47 -8.96
C ALA A 324 6.65 3.38 -8.33
N VAL A 325 6.74 3.29 -7.00
CA VAL A 325 8.00 3.07 -6.28
C VAL A 325 8.62 1.71 -6.63
N ALA A 326 7.80 0.67 -6.77
CA ALA A 326 8.21 -0.66 -7.19
C ALA A 326 8.84 -0.65 -8.58
N ALA A 327 8.21 0.03 -9.53
CA ALA A 327 8.76 0.22 -10.87
C ALA A 327 10.08 1.01 -10.85
N LYS A 328 10.22 1.99 -9.95
CA LYS A 328 11.44 2.79 -9.79
C LYS A 328 12.60 2.02 -9.15
N LEU A 329 12.34 1.26 -8.09
CA LEU A 329 13.36 0.61 -7.27
C LEU A 329 13.65 -0.86 -7.62
N GLY A 330 12.61 -1.62 -7.95
CA GLY A 330 12.64 -3.08 -7.98
C GLY A 330 12.36 -3.65 -9.35
N ARG A 331 13.22 -3.35 -10.35
CA ARG A 331 13.10 -3.83 -11.74
C ARG A 331 12.87 -5.35 -11.80
N TYR A 332 11.59 -5.74 -11.86
CA TYR A 332 11.13 -7.13 -11.87
C TYR A 332 11.66 -8.00 -10.70
N THR A 333 11.83 -7.38 -9.53
CA THR A 333 12.20 -8.09 -8.30
C THR A 333 11.12 -9.09 -7.89
N ASN A 334 11.51 -10.21 -7.27
CA ASN A 334 10.56 -11.16 -6.71
C ASN A 334 9.82 -10.58 -5.49
N SER A 335 8.63 -11.10 -5.23
CA SER A 335 7.90 -10.91 -3.97
C SER A 335 8.67 -11.56 -2.82
N LYS A 336 8.53 -11.01 -1.62
CA LYS A 336 9.30 -11.44 -0.44
C LYS A 336 9.10 -12.92 -0.08
N GLU A 337 7.94 -13.49 -0.38
CA GLU A 337 7.62 -14.90 -0.15
C GLU A 337 8.39 -15.83 -1.10
N GLU A 338 8.82 -15.32 -2.26
CA GLU A 338 9.60 -16.06 -3.24
C GLU A 338 11.10 -15.87 -3.01
N ALA A 339 11.56 -14.63 -2.81
CA ALA A 339 12.96 -14.36 -2.49
C ALA A 339 13.20 -13.03 -1.75
N LEU A 340 14.17 -13.03 -0.84
CA LEU A 340 14.67 -11.84 -0.13
C LEU A 340 16.15 -11.60 -0.42
N TYR A 341 16.56 -10.33 -0.35
CA TYR A 341 17.89 -9.88 -0.74
C TYR A 341 18.56 -8.96 0.31
N PRO A 342 18.87 -9.42 1.54
CA PRO A 342 19.64 -8.61 2.49
C PRO A 342 20.97 -8.10 1.90
N LEU A 343 21.23 -6.80 2.08
CA LEU A 343 22.43 -6.11 1.61
C LEU A 343 23.41 -5.85 2.75
N TYR A 344 24.67 -6.16 2.50
CA TYR A 344 25.79 -5.83 3.38
C TYR A 344 26.62 -4.74 2.73
N LEU A 345 26.36 -3.49 3.12
CA LEU A 345 27.11 -2.31 2.67
C LEU A 345 28.21 -1.93 3.66
N SER A 346 28.06 -2.33 4.92
CA SER A 346 28.96 -1.99 6.03
C SER A 346 29.18 -3.19 6.95
N ASP A 347 30.25 -3.12 7.74
CA ASP A 347 30.49 -4.03 8.86
C ASP A 347 29.55 -3.73 10.05
N ALA A 348 29.68 -4.55 11.11
CA ALA A 348 28.91 -4.47 12.35
C ALA A 348 29.10 -3.13 13.11
N GLU A 349 30.16 -2.39 12.82
CA GLU A 349 30.45 -1.06 13.40
C GLU A 349 29.93 0.08 12.50
N GLY A 350 29.28 -0.24 11.38
CA GLY A 350 28.73 0.72 10.42
C GLY A 350 29.75 1.31 9.45
N LYS A 351 30.96 0.74 9.35
CA LYS A 351 31.98 1.20 8.39
C LYS A 351 31.79 0.50 7.04
N PRO A 352 31.90 1.21 5.90
CA PRO A 352 31.81 0.58 4.58
C PRO A 352 32.81 -0.57 4.40
N LEU A 353 32.40 -1.62 3.69
CA LEU A 353 33.25 -2.78 3.43
C LEU A 353 34.31 -2.46 2.35
N ASP A 354 35.59 -2.72 2.66
CA ASP A 354 36.71 -2.49 1.75
C ASP A 354 37.82 -3.55 1.93
N GLY A 355 38.01 -4.39 0.91
CA GLY A 355 38.95 -5.52 0.96
C GLY A 355 40.42 -5.11 0.86
N SER A 356 40.71 -3.85 0.54
CA SER A 356 42.06 -3.28 0.64
C SER A 356 42.40 -2.81 2.06
N ALA A 357 41.39 -2.53 2.87
CA ALA A 357 41.54 -1.93 4.19
C ALA A 357 41.50 -2.96 5.33
N ALA A 358 40.71 -4.03 5.18
CA ALA A 358 40.54 -5.04 6.22
C ALA A 358 40.11 -6.39 5.67
N ASN A 359 40.34 -7.41 6.50
CA ASN A 359 39.73 -8.72 6.36
C ASN A 359 38.42 -8.76 7.13
N TYR A 360 37.44 -9.49 6.63
CA TYR A 360 36.11 -9.61 7.24
C TYR A 360 35.73 -11.07 7.44
N VAL A 361 34.79 -11.30 8.35
CA VAL A 361 34.18 -12.60 8.60
C VAL A 361 32.67 -12.44 8.76
N LEU A 362 31.92 -13.39 8.21
CA LEU A 362 30.48 -13.55 8.45
C LEU A 362 30.31 -14.83 9.25
N ASN A 363 30.01 -14.68 10.54
CA ASN A 363 29.73 -15.80 11.42
C ASN A 363 28.23 -16.08 11.38
N ILE A 364 27.87 -17.32 11.06
CA ILE A 364 26.50 -17.80 11.03
C ILE A 364 26.40 -18.92 12.06
N GLY A 365 25.85 -18.62 13.24
CA GLY A 365 25.59 -19.65 14.24
C GLY A 365 24.63 -20.73 13.72
N PRO A 366 24.62 -21.93 14.33
CA PRO A 366 23.72 -23.01 13.90
C PRO A 366 22.23 -22.62 13.96
N GLU A 367 21.85 -21.84 14.97
CA GLU A 367 20.49 -21.28 15.13
C GLU A 367 20.25 -20.00 14.30
N GLU A 368 21.30 -19.45 13.68
CA GLU A 368 21.26 -18.22 12.88
C GLU A 368 21.31 -18.50 11.36
N LEU A 369 21.35 -19.77 10.97
CA LEU A 369 21.29 -20.16 9.55
C LEU A 369 20.08 -19.52 8.87
N PRO A 370 20.23 -18.94 7.66
CA PRO A 370 19.12 -18.28 6.97
C PRO A 370 17.88 -19.20 6.85
N PRO A 371 16.71 -18.79 7.37
CA PRO A 371 15.54 -19.64 7.43
C PRO A 371 14.88 -19.71 6.05
N VAL A 372 15.27 -20.71 5.27
CA VAL A 372 14.78 -20.94 3.91
C VAL A 372 14.17 -22.34 3.78
N SER A 373 13.21 -22.48 2.88
CA SER A 373 12.66 -23.78 2.48
C SER A 373 13.36 -24.37 1.25
N ALA A 374 14.03 -23.52 0.45
CA ALA A 374 14.81 -23.95 -0.70
C ALA A 374 16.32 -23.86 -0.45
N PHE A 375 16.90 -22.68 -0.62
CA PHE A 375 18.35 -22.47 -0.44
C PHE A 375 18.66 -20.99 -0.19
N TRP A 376 19.83 -20.72 0.37
CA TRP A 376 20.40 -19.39 0.49
C TRP A 376 21.78 -19.29 -0.16
N SER A 377 22.19 -18.08 -0.51
CA SER A 377 23.53 -17.75 -0.99
C SER A 377 24.02 -16.42 -0.44
N ILE A 378 25.33 -16.18 -0.50
CA ILE A 378 25.99 -14.88 -0.29
C ILE A 378 26.93 -14.64 -1.47
N THR A 379 26.83 -13.48 -2.12
CA THR A 379 27.65 -13.12 -3.30
C THR A 379 28.35 -11.79 -3.06
N VAL A 380 29.63 -11.69 -3.46
CA VAL A 380 30.44 -10.45 -3.36
C VAL A 380 30.42 -9.69 -4.68
N TYR A 381 30.25 -8.37 -4.60
CA TYR A 381 30.28 -7.45 -5.74
C TYR A 381 31.27 -6.31 -5.49
N ASP A 382 31.98 -5.92 -6.53
CA ASP A 382 32.81 -4.72 -6.52
C ASP A 382 31.91 -3.47 -6.56
N SER A 383 32.10 -2.53 -5.64
CA SER A 383 31.22 -1.35 -5.51
C SER A 383 31.40 -0.34 -6.64
N GLN A 384 32.54 -0.35 -7.34
CA GLN A 384 32.82 0.62 -8.41
C GLN A 384 32.09 0.22 -9.69
N SER A 385 32.16 -1.06 -10.05
CA SER A 385 31.56 -1.62 -11.26
C SER A 385 30.15 -2.17 -11.03
N ASN A 386 29.78 -2.46 -9.78
CA ASN A 386 28.58 -3.21 -9.40
C ASN A 386 28.49 -4.59 -10.09
N THR A 387 29.64 -5.23 -10.32
CA THR A 387 29.74 -6.54 -10.97
C THR A 387 30.57 -7.50 -10.12
N LEU A 388 30.70 -8.75 -10.55
CA LEU A 388 31.54 -9.73 -9.87
C LEU A 388 33.01 -9.31 -9.96
N ALA A 389 33.75 -9.46 -8.86
CA ALA A 389 35.16 -9.10 -8.81
C ALA A 389 36.07 -10.29 -9.20
N PRO A 390 37.10 -10.09 -10.06
CA PRO A 390 38.05 -11.15 -10.40
C PRO A 390 38.81 -11.63 -9.16
N ASN A 391 38.97 -12.96 -9.05
CA ASN A 391 39.69 -13.59 -7.96
C ASN A 391 40.37 -14.90 -8.40
N PRO A 392 41.41 -15.37 -7.67
CA PRO A 392 42.26 -16.47 -8.11
C PRO A 392 41.59 -17.84 -8.23
N ILE A 393 40.46 -18.05 -7.53
CA ILE A 393 39.75 -19.34 -7.47
C ILE A 393 38.42 -19.34 -8.22
N SER A 394 38.11 -18.25 -8.93
CA SER A 394 36.85 -18.04 -9.66
C SER A 394 35.60 -18.33 -8.81
N ARG A 395 35.66 -18.03 -7.51
CA ARG A 395 34.55 -18.19 -6.57
C ARG A 395 33.96 -16.82 -6.26
N TYR A 396 32.69 -16.64 -6.60
CA TYR A 396 32.01 -15.35 -6.42
C TYR A 396 30.88 -15.40 -5.39
N ARG A 397 30.48 -16.62 -5.00
CA ARG A 397 29.45 -16.86 -4.00
C ARG A 397 29.77 -18.07 -3.13
N ILE A 398 29.10 -18.13 -1.99
CA ILE A 398 28.87 -19.34 -1.22
C ILE A 398 27.36 -19.59 -1.17
N SER A 399 26.96 -20.85 -1.32
CA SER A 399 25.56 -21.28 -1.31
C SER A 399 25.38 -22.42 -0.31
N SER A 400 24.20 -22.51 0.28
CA SER A 400 23.79 -23.67 1.08
C SER A 400 23.87 -25.01 0.33
N SER A 401 23.85 -25.02 -1.01
CA SER A 401 24.15 -26.22 -1.80
C SER A 401 25.59 -26.71 -1.69
N MET A 402 26.50 -25.86 -1.19
CA MET A 402 27.92 -26.16 -1.02
C MET A 402 28.22 -26.59 0.42
N ILE A 403 27.22 -26.63 1.32
CA ILE A 403 27.44 -26.68 2.77
C ILE A 403 28.15 -27.96 3.26
N ASP A 404 28.09 -29.05 2.49
CA ASP A 404 28.79 -30.30 2.78
C ASP A 404 30.28 -30.25 2.39
N SER A 405 30.66 -29.25 1.60
CA SER A 405 32.05 -28.96 1.21
C SER A 405 32.68 -27.83 2.02
N LEU A 406 31.94 -27.27 2.99
CA LEU A 406 32.39 -26.19 3.88
C LEU A 406 32.77 -26.74 5.24
N ASP A 407 33.77 -26.14 5.86
CA ASP A 407 34.18 -26.43 7.23
C ASP A 407 33.15 -25.85 8.20
N ARG A 408 32.74 -26.65 9.19
CA ARG A 408 31.81 -26.21 10.25
C ARG A 408 32.44 -26.32 11.61
N ASP A 409 32.04 -25.45 12.52
CA ASP A 409 32.44 -25.56 13.91
C ASP A 409 31.77 -26.78 14.60
N ALA A 410 32.22 -27.11 15.81
CA ALA A 410 31.71 -28.26 16.56
C ALA A 410 30.21 -28.18 16.91
N LYS A 411 29.61 -26.99 16.86
CA LYS A 411 28.19 -26.74 17.11
C LYS A 411 27.38 -26.69 15.81
N GLY A 412 28.02 -26.84 14.65
CA GLY A 412 27.38 -26.83 13.33
C GLY A 412 27.26 -25.45 12.69
N GLY A 413 27.86 -24.42 13.29
CA GLY A 413 27.95 -23.06 12.74
C GLY A 413 28.94 -22.95 11.58
N LEU A 414 28.82 -21.86 10.83
CA LEU A 414 29.64 -21.57 9.65
C LEU A 414 30.30 -20.19 9.78
N THR A 415 31.62 -20.15 9.67
CA THR A 415 32.39 -18.90 9.54
C THR A 415 32.85 -18.75 8.10
N ILE A 416 32.38 -17.69 7.43
CA ILE A 416 32.77 -17.36 6.06
C ILE A 416 33.82 -16.25 6.12
N ALA A 417 35.05 -16.57 5.71
CA ALA A 417 36.12 -15.59 5.58
C ALA A 417 35.94 -14.76 4.30
N ILE A 418 35.80 -13.45 4.43
CA ILE A 418 35.62 -12.50 3.32
C ILE A 418 36.86 -11.60 3.24
N GLN A 419 37.83 -12.01 2.43
CA GLN A 419 39.19 -11.46 2.46
C GLN A 419 39.81 -11.43 1.06
N LEU A 420 40.72 -10.49 0.82
CA LEU A 420 41.43 -10.36 -0.45
C LEU A 420 42.43 -11.51 -0.68
N GLN A 421 43.16 -11.91 0.36
CA GLN A 421 44.11 -13.01 0.32
C GLN A 421 43.48 -14.27 0.90
N SER A 422 43.89 -15.45 0.41
CA SER A 422 43.40 -16.72 0.94
C SER A 422 43.81 -16.85 2.41
N PRO A 423 42.89 -17.18 3.32
CA PRO A 423 43.28 -17.61 4.65
C PRO A 423 43.86 -19.03 4.55
N GLU A 424 44.97 -19.30 5.26
CA GLU A 424 45.62 -20.63 5.25
C GLU A 424 44.79 -21.65 6.04
N GLU A 425 44.23 -21.22 7.18
CA GLU A 425 43.22 -21.94 7.96
C GLU A 425 41.85 -21.43 7.46
N GLU A 426 40.89 -22.29 7.08
CA GLU A 426 39.56 -21.94 6.49
C GLU A 426 39.48 -21.68 4.97
N ALA A 427 40.43 -22.21 4.18
CA ALA A 427 40.41 -22.07 2.72
C ALA A 427 39.11 -22.61 2.06
N ALA A 428 38.43 -23.60 2.66
CA ALA A 428 37.16 -24.12 2.15
C ALA A 428 36.03 -23.07 2.23
N ASN A 429 36.02 -22.26 3.31
CA ASN A 429 34.99 -21.27 3.60
C ASN A 429 35.33 -19.87 3.08
N TRP A 430 36.45 -19.72 2.40
CA TRP A 430 36.90 -18.44 1.87
C TRP A 430 36.02 -17.97 0.70
N LEU A 431 35.55 -16.73 0.80
CA LEU A 431 34.89 -15.97 -0.24
C LEU A 431 35.75 -14.75 -0.60
N PRO A 432 36.43 -14.74 -1.77
CA PRO A 432 37.35 -13.66 -2.12
C PRO A 432 36.69 -12.28 -2.22
N ALA A 433 37.29 -11.29 -1.55
CA ALA A 433 36.92 -9.87 -1.67
C ALA A 433 37.81 -9.15 -2.70
N PRO A 434 37.32 -8.12 -3.41
CA PRO A 434 38.15 -7.30 -4.29
C PRO A 434 39.15 -6.45 -3.49
N ASN A 435 40.21 -6.00 -4.18
CA ASN A 435 41.13 -5.00 -3.65
C ASN A 435 40.50 -3.59 -3.75
N GLY A 436 39.58 -3.28 -2.83
CA GLY A 436 38.87 -2.01 -2.76
C GLY A 436 37.46 -2.15 -2.18
N PRO A 437 36.62 -1.11 -2.31
CA PRO A 437 35.25 -1.11 -1.80
C PRO A 437 34.39 -2.19 -2.44
N PHE A 438 33.63 -2.91 -1.60
CA PHE A 438 32.73 -3.97 -2.04
C PHE A 438 31.43 -3.96 -1.25
N TYR A 439 30.47 -4.76 -1.69
CA TYR A 439 29.29 -5.09 -0.92
C TYR A 439 28.92 -6.54 -1.17
N MET A 440 28.05 -7.07 -0.32
CA MET A 440 27.53 -8.42 -0.48
C MET A 440 26.02 -8.43 -0.51
N VAL A 441 25.48 -9.39 -1.25
CA VAL A 441 24.04 -9.67 -1.29
C VAL A 441 23.83 -11.08 -0.77
N MET A 442 23.13 -11.22 0.35
CA MET A 442 22.59 -12.51 0.75
C MET A 442 21.26 -12.71 0.04
N ARG A 443 21.03 -13.89 -0.51
CA ARG A 443 19.79 -14.24 -1.19
C ARG A 443 19.16 -15.40 -0.46
N LEU A 444 17.89 -15.23 -0.06
CA LEU A 444 17.09 -16.27 0.55
C LEU A 444 16.02 -16.66 -0.47
N TYR A 445 16.04 -17.90 -0.95
CA TYR A 445 15.04 -18.41 -1.89
C TYR A 445 14.01 -19.25 -1.13
N TRP A 446 12.73 -18.97 -1.39
CA TRP A 446 11.61 -19.48 -0.63
C TRP A 446 11.85 -19.32 0.89
N PRO A 447 12.04 -18.08 1.36
CA PRO A 447 12.26 -17.80 2.77
C PRO A 447 11.06 -18.29 3.59
N LYS A 448 11.34 -18.79 4.79
CA LYS A 448 10.31 -19.06 5.78
C LYS A 448 9.87 -17.73 6.43
N PRO A 449 8.68 -17.65 7.07
CA PRO A 449 8.16 -16.42 7.67
C PRO A 449 9.14 -15.67 8.56
N GLU A 450 10.00 -16.41 9.26
CA GLU A 450 10.98 -15.87 10.20
C GLU A 450 11.93 -14.85 9.55
N ALA A 451 12.22 -15.01 8.25
CA ALA A 451 13.08 -14.10 7.50
C ALA A 451 12.47 -12.72 7.21
N TYR A 452 11.14 -12.58 7.27
CA TYR A 452 10.44 -11.35 6.88
C TYR A 452 9.39 -10.86 7.89
N ASP A 453 9.20 -11.55 9.02
CA ASP A 453 8.43 -11.07 10.16
C ASP A 453 9.30 -10.38 11.23
N GLY A 454 10.63 -10.44 11.08
CA GLY A 454 11.60 -9.81 11.96
C GLY A 454 12.10 -10.69 13.12
N THR A 455 11.67 -11.95 13.19
CA THR A 455 12.16 -12.91 14.20
C THR A 455 13.58 -13.39 13.89
N TRP A 456 13.96 -13.48 12.62
CA TRP A 456 15.34 -13.68 12.18
C TRP A 456 15.89 -12.40 11.54
N THR A 457 17.13 -12.08 11.88
CA THR A 457 17.88 -10.98 11.27
C THR A 457 19.14 -11.52 10.60
N PRO A 458 19.51 -11.00 9.41
CA PRO A 458 20.75 -11.40 8.75
C PRO A 458 21.97 -11.22 9.69
N PRO A 459 22.84 -12.24 9.84
CA PRO A 459 24.00 -12.15 10.72
C PRO A 459 24.93 -11.01 10.30
N LEU A 460 25.52 -10.32 11.28
CA LEU A 460 26.40 -9.17 10.99
C LEU A 460 27.76 -9.62 10.43
N VAL A 461 28.33 -8.78 9.57
CA VAL A 461 29.69 -8.94 9.05
C VAL A 461 30.65 -8.20 9.97
N TRP A 462 31.66 -8.89 10.48
CA TRP A 462 32.65 -8.31 11.38
C TRP A 462 33.97 -8.13 10.66
N LYS A 463 34.75 -7.11 11.07
CA LYS A 463 36.18 -7.11 10.77
C LYS A 463 36.82 -8.30 11.49
N ALA A 464 37.66 -9.06 10.80
CA ALA A 464 38.22 -10.32 11.29
C ALA A 464 38.90 -10.18 12.67
N ASP A 465 39.68 -9.11 12.88
CA ASP A 465 40.39 -8.86 14.15
C ASP A 465 39.47 -8.41 15.30
N SER A 466 38.24 -7.99 14.98
CA SER A 466 37.22 -7.51 15.93
C SER A 466 36.09 -8.53 16.14
N ALA A 467 36.13 -9.68 15.45
CA ALA A 467 35.07 -10.65 15.51
C ALA A 467 35.02 -11.34 16.88
N PRO A 468 33.83 -11.49 17.50
CA PRO A 468 33.72 -12.27 18.73
C PRO A 468 34.16 -13.72 18.45
N THR A 469 35.17 -14.19 19.17
CA THR A 469 35.84 -15.46 18.90
C THR A 469 34.91 -16.64 19.23
N ALA A 470 34.46 -17.37 18.21
CA ALA A 470 33.90 -18.71 18.41
C ALA A 470 35.05 -19.63 18.84
N THR A 471 35.05 -20.06 20.10
CA THR A 471 36.17 -20.82 20.68
C THR A 471 36.20 -22.23 20.11
N VAL A 472 37.12 -22.48 19.17
CA VAL A 472 37.46 -23.83 18.68
C VAL A 472 38.46 -24.46 19.65
N GLN A 473 38.08 -25.52 20.36
CA GLN A 473 39.03 -26.38 21.08
C GLN A 473 39.29 -27.67 20.31
N LYS A 474 40.59 -27.94 20.06
CA LYS A 474 41.13 -29.19 19.48
C LYS A 474 41.07 -30.32 20.52
N PRO A 475 40.86 -31.60 20.13
CA PRO A 475 40.66 -32.67 21.08
C PRO A 475 42.00 -33.22 21.60
N ALA A 476 42.07 -33.47 22.91
CA ALA A 476 43.13 -34.26 23.52
C ALA A 476 42.53 -35.26 24.52
N GLY A 477 42.83 -36.54 24.28
CA GLY A 477 42.96 -37.56 25.34
C GLY A 477 41.66 -38.10 25.94
N ALA A 478 41.37 -39.34 25.60
CA ALA A 478 40.34 -40.15 26.25
C ALA A 478 40.62 -40.35 27.75
N GLU A 479 39.61 -40.19 28.60
CA GLU A 479 39.36 -41.11 29.72
C GLU A 479 37.92 -41.03 30.23
N ALA A 480 37.35 -42.24 30.39
CA ALA A 480 36.21 -42.72 31.16
C ALA A 480 35.04 -41.80 31.54
N ALA A 481 33.87 -42.22 31.03
CA ALA A 481 32.49 -42.01 31.46
C ALA A 481 32.25 -41.62 32.94
N GLU A 482 31.51 -40.53 33.11
CA GLU A 482 30.52 -40.39 34.17
C GLU A 482 29.25 -39.77 33.57
N GLU A 483 28.12 -40.45 33.76
CA GLU A 483 26.77 -39.99 33.38
C GLU A 483 26.43 -38.71 34.15
N VAL A 484 26.45 -37.57 33.46
CA VAL A 484 25.87 -36.32 33.97
C VAL A 484 24.65 -35.98 33.13
N LYS A 485 23.50 -35.96 33.81
CA LYS A 485 22.19 -35.51 33.31
C LYS A 485 22.33 -34.18 32.57
N PRO A 486 21.51 -33.90 31.53
CA PRO A 486 21.60 -32.67 30.78
C PRO A 486 21.27 -31.48 31.69
N SER A 487 22.30 -30.79 32.17
CA SER A 487 22.14 -29.41 32.64
C SER A 487 22.02 -28.57 31.38
N VAL A 488 20.79 -28.24 31.02
CA VAL A 488 20.49 -27.09 30.18
C VAL A 488 21.18 -25.90 30.83
N LEU A 489 22.28 -25.42 30.25
CA LEU A 489 22.77 -24.08 30.52
C LEU A 489 21.74 -23.14 29.89
N VAL A 490 20.69 -22.88 30.65
CA VAL A 490 19.94 -21.63 30.53
C VAL A 490 21.00 -20.58 30.85
N ASP A 491 21.41 -19.80 29.84
CA ASP A 491 22.16 -18.57 30.11
C ASP A 491 21.42 -17.86 31.25
N GLU A 492 22.09 -17.65 32.38
CA GLU A 492 21.47 -16.95 33.50
C GLU A 492 20.90 -15.63 32.95
N PRO A 493 19.60 -15.36 33.14
CA PRO A 493 19.00 -14.16 32.58
C PRO A 493 19.81 -12.96 33.04
N LYS A 494 20.32 -12.17 32.08
CA LYS A 494 21.03 -10.94 32.38
C LYS A 494 20.16 -10.16 33.39
N PRO A 495 20.67 -9.76 34.57
CA PRO A 495 19.86 -9.12 35.61
C PRO A 495 19.10 -7.89 35.10
N GLU A 496 19.65 -7.23 34.09
CA GLU A 496 19.09 -6.06 33.41
C GLU A 496 17.76 -6.34 32.65
N MET A 497 17.50 -7.62 32.32
CA MET A 497 16.29 -8.11 31.64
C MET A 497 15.26 -8.68 32.62
N GLU A 498 15.58 -8.80 33.90
CA GLU A 498 14.64 -9.24 34.92
C GLU A 498 13.65 -8.14 35.30
N ARG A 499 12.44 -8.55 35.69
CA ARG A 499 11.41 -7.62 36.11
C ARG A 499 11.87 -6.84 37.35
N PRO A 500 11.71 -5.51 37.39
CA PRO A 500 12.20 -4.66 38.48
C PRO A 500 11.72 -4.97 39.89
N THR A 501 10.58 -5.65 40.03
CA THR A 501 9.95 -5.95 41.32
C THR A 501 10.06 -7.42 41.67
N VAL A 502 10.30 -7.67 42.97
CA VAL A 502 10.32 -9.01 43.58
C VAL A 502 9.05 -9.77 43.17
N TRP A 503 9.19 -11.07 42.91
CA TRP A 503 8.08 -11.97 42.60
C TRP A 503 6.89 -11.73 43.55
N GLY A 504 5.75 -11.29 43.01
CA GLY A 504 4.50 -11.05 43.76
C GLY A 504 3.98 -9.60 43.79
N GLU A 505 4.83 -8.59 43.57
CA GLU A 505 4.39 -7.16 43.57
C GLU A 505 4.36 -6.60 42.13
N PRO A 506 3.29 -5.90 41.69
CA PRO A 506 3.21 -5.32 40.35
C PRO A 506 4.24 -4.20 40.16
N THR A 507 4.87 -4.14 38.98
CA THR A 507 5.73 -3.02 38.61
C THR A 507 4.85 -1.83 38.23
N GLU A 508 4.97 -0.71 38.95
CA GLU A 508 4.30 0.53 38.58
C GLU A 508 4.99 1.20 37.39
N VAL A 509 4.20 1.46 36.35
CA VAL A 509 4.60 2.16 35.13
C VAL A 509 3.81 3.46 35.06
N GLN A 510 4.49 4.58 35.23
CA GLN A 510 3.89 5.90 35.11
C GLN A 510 3.77 6.26 33.63
N VAL A 511 2.57 6.58 33.16
CA VAL A 511 2.27 6.84 31.74
C VAL A 511 1.68 8.23 31.55
N ALA A 512 2.15 8.95 30.54
CA ALA A 512 1.47 10.13 30.01
C ALA A 512 1.28 9.99 28.50
N ILE A 513 0.06 10.25 28.03
CA ILE A 513 -0.30 10.31 26.61
C ILE A 513 -0.52 11.78 26.24
N PHE A 514 0.06 12.19 25.12
CA PHE A 514 -0.05 13.52 24.54
C PHE A 514 -0.57 13.39 23.12
N VAL A 515 -1.80 13.83 22.87
CA VAL A 515 -2.34 13.85 21.50
C VAL A 515 -1.89 15.14 20.82
N ILE A 516 -0.98 15.00 19.87
CA ILE A 516 -0.38 16.10 19.11
C ILE A 516 -1.37 16.63 18.10
N ASP A 517 -2.01 15.74 17.34
CA ASP A 517 -3.03 16.11 16.38
C ASP A 517 -4.02 14.97 16.16
N VAL A 518 -5.23 15.32 15.74
CA VAL A 518 -6.20 14.41 15.14
C VAL A 518 -6.45 14.94 13.74
N ASP A 519 -6.11 14.14 12.73
CA ASP A 519 -6.08 14.58 11.34
C ASP A 519 -7.44 14.39 10.68
N GLU A 520 -8.10 13.26 10.99
CA GLU A 520 -9.31 12.81 10.30
C GLU A 520 -10.17 11.91 11.22
N VAL A 521 -11.49 11.97 11.04
CA VAL A 521 -12.44 10.97 11.57
C VAL A 521 -13.25 10.42 10.41
N ASP A 522 -13.12 9.11 10.16
CA ASP A 522 -13.76 8.42 9.05
C ASP A 522 -14.98 7.62 9.52
N SER A 523 -16.14 8.07 9.06
CA SER A 523 -17.43 7.44 9.34
C SER A 523 -17.63 6.07 8.68
N ALA A 524 -17.04 5.83 7.51
CA ALA A 524 -17.20 4.60 6.76
C ALA A 524 -16.31 3.50 7.33
N ASP A 525 -15.05 3.83 7.59
CA ASP A 525 -14.06 2.90 8.15
C ASP A 525 -14.20 2.71 9.67
N GLN A 526 -15.04 3.51 10.33
CA GLN A 526 -15.20 3.52 11.79
C GLN A 526 -13.82 3.67 12.46
N SER A 527 -13.11 4.74 12.09
CA SER A 527 -11.74 4.97 12.52
C SER A 527 -11.39 6.46 12.57
N PHE A 528 -10.27 6.81 13.21
CA PHE A 528 -9.70 8.15 13.19
C PHE A 528 -8.18 8.10 13.06
N ALA A 529 -7.59 9.11 12.43
CA ALA A 529 -6.15 9.27 12.31
C ALA A 529 -5.63 10.28 13.35
N ALA A 530 -4.57 9.91 14.09
CA ALA A 530 -3.99 10.79 15.09
C ALA A 530 -2.48 10.65 15.22
N SER A 531 -1.84 11.77 15.56
CA SER A 531 -0.47 11.85 16.03
C SER A 531 -0.43 11.83 17.55
N VAL A 532 0.16 10.81 18.14
CA VAL A 532 0.22 10.57 19.58
C VAL A 532 1.67 10.49 20.03
N TYR A 533 2.03 11.20 21.09
CA TYR A 533 3.28 10.99 21.81
C TYR A 533 2.95 10.39 23.17
N TYR A 534 3.66 9.35 23.59
CA TYR A 534 3.53 8.84 24.94
C TYR A 534 4.89 8.68 25.60
N GLU A 535 4.88 8.89 26.91
CA GLU A 535 6.03 8.70 27.78
C GLU A 535 5.66 7.71 28.88
N ALA A 536 6.53 6.73 29.09
CA ALA A 536 6.40 5.74 30.16
C ALA A 536 7.65 5.75 31.04
N ARG A 537 7.46 5.74 32.36
CA ARG A 537 8.54 5.68 33.34
C ARG A 537 8.33 4.53 34.31
N TRP A 538 9.38 3.76 34.56
CA TRP A 538 9.38 2.73 35.60
C TRP A 538 10.71 2.71 36.31
N LYS A 539 10.72 2.24 37.56
CA LYS A 539 11.94 2.16 38.36
C LYS A 539 12.54 0.76 38.24
N ASN A 540 13.80 0.67 37.82
CA ASN A 540 14.58 -0.56 37.84
C ASN A 540 15.84 -0.40 38.71
N PRO A 541 15.83 -0.91 39.96
CA PRO A 541 16.98 -0.81 40.86
C PRO A 541 18.26 -1.46 40.33
N LEU A 542 18.16 -2.44 39.42
CA LEU A 542 19.30 -3.16 38.84
C LEU A 542 20.08 -2.31 37.82
N LEU A 543 19.46 -1.26 37.28
CA LEU A 543 20.06 -0.37 36.27
C LEU A 543 20.69 0.91 36.88
N ARG A 544 20.82 0.98 38.21
CA ARG A 544 21.46 2.12 38.88
C ARG A 544 22.92 2.24 38.48
N HIS A 545 23.34 3.44 38.15
CA HIS A 545 24.72 3.70 37.74
C HIS A 545 25.26 4.99 38.38
N LYS A 546 26.58 5.08 38.53
CA LYS A 546 27.27 6.22 39.17
C LYS A 546 27.59 7.36 38.19
N GLY A 547 27.00 7.34 37.01
CA GLY A 547 27.27 8.33 35.96
C GLY A 547 26.65 9.70 36.28
N PRO A 548 27.20 10.80 35.75
CA PRO A 548 26.75 12.16 36.07
C PRO A 548 25.43 12.57 35.37
N GLY A 549 24.94 11.78 34.41
CA GLY A 549 23.72 12.06 33.64
C GLY A 549 23.10 10.79 33.06
N PRO A 550 21.98 10.88 32.32
CA PRO A 550 21.24 9.73 31.85
C PRO A 550 22.06 8.83 30.92
N MET A 551 21.93 7.51 31.07
CA MET A 551 22.50 6.51 30.17
C MET A 551 21.48 6.12 29.10
N HIS A 552 21.86 6.25 27.83
CA HIS A 552 21.00 5.86 26.72
C HIS A 552 21.24 4.38 26.37
N ARG A 553 20.18 3.57 26.30
CA ARG A 553 20.24 2.17 25.87
C ARG A 553 19.11 1.83 24.91
N ASN A 554 19.28 0.78 24.11
CA ASN A 554 18.17 0.26 23.32
C ASN A 554 17.12 -0.34 24.25
N ILE A 555 15.83 -0.24 23.92
CA ILE A 555 14.75 -0.79 24.76
C ILE A 555 14.83 -2.32 24.86
N SER A 556 15.47 -2.97 23.88
CA SER A 556 15.72 -4.42 23.85
C SER A 556 16.79 -4.89 24.83
N ASP A 557 17.64 -3.98 25.33
CA ASP A 557 18.73 -4.30 26.26
C ASP A 557 18.31 -4.24 27.74
N VAL A 558 17.06 -3.86 28.02
CA VAL A 558 16.52 -3.74 29.37
C VAL A 558 15.11 -4.32 29.45
N TRP A 559 14.71 -4.76 30.65
CA TRP A 559 13.30 -5.10 30.88
C TRP A 559 12.38 -3.90 30.57
N SER A 560 11.33 -4.13 29.78
CA SER A 560 10.33 -3.12 29.43
C SER A 560 8.90 -3.67 29.54
N PRO A 561 7.90 -2.81 29.78
CA PRO A 561 6.50 -3.22 29.87
C PRO A 561 5.83 -3.51 28.50
N ARG A 562 6.60 -3.60 27.40
CA ARG A 562 6.12 -3.97 26.04
C ARG A 562 4.88 -3.20 25.60
N LEU A 563 4.96 -1.88 25.65
CA LEU A 563 3.81 -1.00 25.42
C LEU A 563 3.34 -1.05 23.97
N THR A 564 2.03 -1.20 23.77
CA THR A 564 1.37 -1.16 22.47
C THR A 564 0.02 -0.47 22.56
N ILE A 565 -0.48 0.11 21.46
CA ILE A 565 -1.80 0.74 21.43
C ILE A 565 -2.79 -0.25 20.81
N ILE A 566 -3.94 -0.46 21.47
CA ILE A 566 -5.01 -1.31 20.96
C ILE A 566 -5.79 -0.61 19.86
N GLY A 567 -6.34 -1.41 18.92
CA GLY A 567 -7.18 -0.89 17.85
C GLY A 567 -6.41 -0.18 16.73
N GLN A 568 -5.07 -0.30 16.70
CA GLN A 568 -4.26 0.19 15.58
C GLN A 568 -4.59 -0.60 14.30
N GLN A 569 -5.13 0.09 13.30
CA GLN A 569 -5.30 -0.46 11.94
C GLN A 569 -4.00 -0.29 11.14
N MET A 570 -3.32 0.84 11.34
CA MET A 570 -2.03 1.16 10.71
C MET A 570 -1.33 2.22 11.58
N ALA A 571 -0.10 1.96 12.04
CA ALA A 571 0.62 2.92 12.88
C ALA A 571 2.14 2.84 12.65
N TRP A 572 2.79 4.00 12.67
CA TRP A 572 4.24 4.15 12.53
C TRP A 572 4.83 4.83 13.75
N ARG A 573 5.90 4.26 14.27
CA ARG A 573 6.72 4.88 15.32
C ARG A 573 7.75 5.79 14.67
N SER A 574 7.81 7.04 15.12
CA SER A 574 8.73 8.05 14.57
C SER A 574 10.00 8.22 15.40
N PHE A 575 10.02 7.75 16.65
CA PHE A 575 11.18 7.86 17.54
C PHE A 575 11.93 6.53 17.63
N PRO A 576 13.27 6.53 17.78
CA PRO A 576 14.04 5.32 18.01
C PRO A 576 13.52 4.53 19.21
N GLU A 577 13.62 3.21 19.18
CA GLU A 577 13.25 2.35 20.29
C GLU A 577 14.36 2.31 21.36
N SER A 578 14.53 3.43 22.05
CA SER A 578 15.53 3.59 23.10
C SER A 578 14.94 4.11 24.40
N VAL A 579 15.71 3.94 25.47
CA VAL A 579 15.37 4.37 26.82
C VAL A 579 16.49 5.21 27.42
N ASP A 580 16.10 6.20 28.21
CA ASP A 580 17.01 6.95 29.07
C ASP A 580 16.94 6.39 30.49
N ILE A 581 18.06 5.90 31.00
CA ILE A 581 18.20 5.37 32.36
C ILE A 581 18.83 6.47 33.23
N GLN A 582 18.14 6.90 34.26
CA GLN A 582 18.64 7.88 35.23
C GLN A 582 19.60 7.22 36.25
N PRO A 583 20.50 7.99 36.89
CA PRO A 583 21.43 7.46 37.89
C PRO A 583 20.77 6.72 39.06
N ASP A 584 19.53 7.08 39.40
CA ASP A 584 18.72 6.46 40.44
C ASP A 584 17.96 5.19 39.99
N GLY A 585 18.10 4.80 38.72
CA GLY A 585 17.50 3.61 38.12
C GLY A 585 16.12 3.84 37.52
N ILE A 586 15.65 5.09 37.38
CA ILE A 586 14.42 5.39 36.64
C ILE A 586 14.68 5.23 35.14
N VAL A 587 13.91 4.38 34.49
CA VAL A 587 13.94 4.17 33.04
C VAL A 587 12.82 4.99 32.41
N ILE A 588 13.14 5.78 31.38
CA ILE A 588 12.21 6.62 30.65
C ILE A 588 12.17 6.17 29.20
N SER A 589 11.00 5.71 28.76
CA SER A 589 10.72 5.39 27.35
C SER A 589 9.81 6.47 26.75
N ARG A 590 10.16 6.92 25.55
CA ARG A 590 9.41 7.94 24.81
C ARG A 590 9.15 7.44 23.41
N GLN A 591 7.92 7.56 22.95
CA GLN A 591 7.54 7.17 21.60
C GLN A 591 6.60 8.20 21.00
N LYS A 592 6.79 8.48 19.72
CA LYS A 592 5.82 9.21 18.90
C LYS A 592 5.24 8.22 17.89
N VAL A 593 3.92 8.10 17.87
CA VAL A 593 3.16 7.24 16.98
C VAL A 593 2.26 8.11 16.13
N TRP A 594 2.32 7.96 14.82
CA TRP A 594 1.25 8.42 13.94
C TRP A 594 0.50 7.19 13.44
N GLY A 595 -0.82 7.22 13.39
CA GLY A 595 -1.57 6.06 12.93
C GLY A 595 -3.07 6.26 12.87
N ARG A 596 -3.75 5.27 12.30
CA ARG A 596 -5.20 5.15 12.22
C ARG A 596 -5.68 4.12 13.24
N PHE A 597 -6.64 4.54 14.05
CA PHE A 597 -7.18 3.80 15.19
C PHE A 597 -8.65 3.50 14.94
N SER A 598 -9.05 2.24 15.14
CA SER A 598 -10.44 1.83 15.03
C SER A 598 -11.25 2.45 16.18
N GLN A 599 -12.38 3.04 15.82
CA GLN A 599 -13.30 3.67 16.75
C GLN A 599 -14.74 3.47 16.26
N PRO A 600 -15.60 2.77 17.02
CA PRO A 600 -17.02 2.75 16.70
C PRO A 600 -17.61 4.17 16.86
N LEU A 601 -18.23 4.66 15.79
CA LEU A 601 -18.86 5.99 15.71
C LEU A 601 -20.39 5.85 15.69
N MET A 602 -21.06 6.58 16.59
CA MET A 602 -22.52 6.58 16.69
C MET A 602 -23.11 7.73 15.90
N LEU A 603 -23.53 7.49 14.65
CA LEU A 603 -23.93 8.52 13.70
C LEU A 603 -25.45 8.66 13.55
N ARG A 604 -26.25 8.02 14.40
CA ARG A 604 -27.72 8.08 14.33
C ARG A 604 -28.24 9.52 14.40
N ASP A 605 -27.58 10.35 15.18
CA ASP A 605 -27.94 11.76 15.39
C ASP A 605 -27.26 12.73 14.42
N PHE A 606 -26.55 12.23 13.40
CA PHE A 606 -25.89 13.06 12.40
C PHE A 606 -26.86 14.09 11.78
N PRO A 607 -26.47 15.38 11.67
CA PRO A 607 -25.13 15.95 11.92
C PRO A 607 -24.95 16.57 13.33
N PHE A 608 -25.80 16.22 14.30
CA PHE A 608 -25.73 16.71 15.70
C PHE A 608 -25.07 15.70 16.64
N ASP A 609 -24.27 14.80 16.09
CA ASP A 609 -23.64 13.71 16.81
C ASP A 609 -22.44 14.18 17.65
N GLN A 610 -22.26 13.48 18.77
CA GLN A 610 -21.06 13.53 19.60
C GLN A 610 -20.35 12.18 19.53
N GLN A 611 -19.01 12.21 19.51
CA GLN A 611 -18.18 11.01 19.44
C GLN A 611 -17.12 11.04 20.54
N THR A 612 -16.75 9.87 21.03
CA THR A 612 -15.63 9.68 21.96
C THR A 612 -14.53 8.93 21.22
N LEU A 613 -13.38 9.56 21.01
CA LEU A 613 -12.19 8.93 20.45
C LEU A 613 -11.33 8.37 21.59
N SER A 614 -11.04 7.06 21.56
CA SER A 614 -10.21 6.40 22.56
C SER A 614 -8.82 6.05 22.01
N ILE A 615 -7.77 6.34 22.79
CA ILE A 615 -6.42 5.82 22.58
C ILE A 615 -6.04 5.01 23.80
N GLN A 616 -5.95 3.69 23.66
CA GLN A 616 -5.67 2.77 24.77
C GLN A 616 -4.28 2.14 24.62
N LEU A 617 -3.36 2.50 25.51
CA LEU A 617 -2.04 1.91 25.62
C LEU A 617 -2.08 0.73 26.60
N VAL A 618 -1.48 -0.41 26.24
CA VAL A 618 -1.46 -1.63 27.06
C VAL A 618 -0.08 -2.25 27.14
N ALA A 619 0.21 -2.99 28.21
CA ALA A 619 1.44 -3.74 28.39
C ALA A 619 1.30 -5.15 27.80
N ALA A 620 1.77 -5.36 26.56
CA ALA A 620 1.51 -6.60 25.83
C ALA A 620 2.06 -7.84 26.57
N GLY A 621 1.16 -8.77 26.90
CA GLY A 621 1.48 -10.01 27.60
C GLY A 621 1.71 -9.85 29.11
N LEU A 622 1.37 -8.71 29.71
CA LEU A 622 1.48 -8.46 31.15
C LEU A 622 0.13 -8.07 31.75
N SER A 623 -0.39 -8.88 32.67
CA SER A 623 -1.63 -8.60 33.39
C SER A 623 -1.45 -7.51 34.45
N GLU A 624 -2.57 -7.03 34.99
CA GLU A 624 -2.61 -6.07 36.10
C GLU A 624 -1.92 -6.53 37.40
N GLU A 625 -1.76 -7.84 37.56
CA GLU A 625 -1.02 -8.44 38.67
C GLU A 625 0.49 -8.23 38.52
N HIS A 626 0.97 -8.11 37.27
CA HIS A 626 2.39 -7.97 36.96
C HIS A 626 2.81 -6.51 36.77
N VAL A 627 1.94 -5.69 36.19
CA VAL A 627 2.18 -4.28 35.87
C VAL A 627 0.96 -3.45 36.22
N LYS A 628 1.18 -2.28 36.82
CA LYS A 628 0.11 -1.28 37.02
C LYS A 628 0.47 0.00 36.29
N MET A 629 -0.39 0.44 35.38
CA MET A 629 -0.22 1.72 34.70
C MET A 629 -0.89 2.83 35.49
N VAL A 630 -0.12 3.83 35.89
CA VAL A 630 -0.60 4.97 36.69
C VAL A 630 -0.30 6.28 35.97
N PRO A 631 -1.07 7.36 36.20
CA PRO A 631 -0.78 8.64 35.58
C PRO A 631 0.61 9.16 35.93
N LEU A 632 1.41 9.52 34.93
CA LEU A 632 2.65 10.26 35.12
C LEU A 632 2.33 11.73 35.41
N VAL A 633 2.73 12.19 36.60
CA VAL A 633 2.70 13.62 36.98
C VAL A 633 4.13 14.06 37.20
N ASN A 634 4.65 14.94 36.34
CA ASN A 634 6.01 15.43 36.50
C ASN A 634 6.12 16.53 37.58
N GLU A 635 7.34 16.90 37.98
CA GLU A 635 7.60 17.93 39.01
C GLU A 635 7.02 19.31 38.66
N ALA A 636 6.74 19.56 37.38
CA ALA A 636 6.10 20.78 36.87
C ALA A 636 4.55 20.64 36.78
N GLY A 637 3.97 19.56 37.31
CA GLY A 637 2.53 19.29 37.30
C GLY A 637 1.95 18.90 35.94
N ARG A 638 2.77 18.61 34.93
CA ARG A 638 2.29 18.14 33.61
C ARG A 638 1.92 16.66 33.68
N SER A 639 0.72 16.36 33.21
CA SER A 639 0.17 15.02 33.02
C SER A 639 -0.13 14.78 31.53
N SER A 640 -0.87 13.71 31.22
CA SER A 640 -1.44 13.51 29.88
C SER A 640 -2.18 14.77 29.42
N SER A 641 -2.11 15.11 28.14
CA SER A 641 -2.81 16.29 27.61
C SER A 641 -3.10 16.14 26.12
N ILE A 642 -3.80 17.13 25.56
CA ILE A 642 -4.02 17.25 24.12
C ILE A 642 -3.52 18.61 23.62
N ALA A 643 -3.25 18.72 22.33
CA ALA A 643 -2.94 20.00 21.71
C ALA A 643 -4.11 20.98 21.85
N SER A 644 -3.81 22.27 21.93
CA SER A 644 -4.82 23.33 22.08
C SER A 644 -5.73 23.50 20.85
N LYS A 645 -5.30 22.97 19.70
CA LYS A 645 -6.04 22.97 18.45
C LYS A 645 -5.66 21.72 17.65
N PHE A 646 -6.66 21.11 17.00
CA PHE A 646 -6.48 20.00 16.07
C PHE A 646 -6.77 20.41 14.63
N SER A 647 -6.29 19.61 13.69
CA SER A 647 -6.51 19.73 12.25
C SER A 647 -7.86 19.17 11.79
N LEU A 648 -8.76 18.80 12.72
CA LEU A 648 -10.13 18.38 12.45
C LEU A 648 -10.99 19.54 11.92
N PRO A 649 -11.39 19.55 10.64
CA PRO A 649 -12.20 20.66 10.08
C PRO A 649 -13.66 20.61 10.54
N ASP A 650 -14.16 19.41 10.85
CA ASP A 650 -15.59 19.14 11.04
C ASP A 650 -16.01 19.03 12.52
N PHE A 651 -15.06 19.07 13.46
CA PHE A 651 -15.31 18.77 14.86
C PHE A 651 -14.64 19.76 15.81
N THR A 652 -15.22 19.91 16.99
CA THR A 652 -14.64 20.61 18.12
C THR A 652 -14.49 19.69 19.32
N VAL A 653 -13.37 19.81 20.03
CA VAL A 653 -13.13 19.06 21.26
C VAL A 653 -13.90 19.72 22.40
N GLU A 654 -14.72 18.94 23.09
CA GLU A 654 -15.48 19.40 24.27
C GLU A 654 -14.71 19.12 25.56
N SER A 655 -14.21 17.89 25.71
CA SER A 655 -13.49 17.44 26.90
C SER A 655 -12.57 16.27 26.57
N TRP A 656 -11.64 15.99 27.46
CA TRP A 656 -10.79 14.80 27.39
C TRP A 656 -10.45 14.33 28.81
N GLU A 657 -10.20 13.04 28.95
CA GLU A 657 -9.78 12.43 30.21
C GLU A 657 -8.75 11.33 29.94
N ALA A 658 -7.81 11.13 30.86
CA ALA A 658 -6.83 10.06 30.79
C ALA A 658 -6.80 9.31 32.11
N MET A 659 -6.95 7.99 32.07
CA MET A 659 -7.07 7.17 33.27
C MET A 659 -6.45 5.79 33.09
N SER A 660 -6.11 5.15 34.22
CA SER A 660 -5.79 3.72 34.23
C SER A 660 -7.04 2.95 33.84
N SER A 661 -6.94 2.13 32.80
CA SER A 661 -8.06 1.43 32.18
C SER A 661 -7.54 0.09 31.65
N PRO A 662 -7.66 -0.98 32.44
CA PRO A 662 -7.26 -2.32 32.04
C PRO A 662 -8.00 -2.76 30.78
N TYR A 663 -7.29 -3.45 29.89
CA TYR A 663 -7.89 -3.95 28.67
C TYR A 663 -8.26 -5.42 28.84
N HIS A 664 -9.52 -5.76 28.56
CA HIS A 664 -10.06 -7.12 28.69
C HIS A 664 -10.40 -7.66 27.28
N PRO A 665 -9.49 -8.41 26.63
CA PRO A 665 -9.70 -8.86 25.25
C PRO A 665 -10.85 -9.87 25.10
N ASP A 666 -11.08 -10.69 26.13
CA ASP A 666 -12.09 -11.76 26.17
C ASP A 666 -13.25 -11.44 27.13
N GLY A 667 -13.23 -10.27 27.78
CA GLY A 667 -14.19 -9.89 28.83
C GLY A 667 -14.04 -10.68 30.13
N GLY A 668 -12.91 -11.35 30.36
CA GLY A 668 -12.62 -12.05 31.62
C GLY A 668 -12.25 -11.10 32.77
N ASP A 669 -12.09 -11.66 33.98
CA ASP A 669 -11.85 -10.89 35.21
C ASP A 669 -10.42 -10.31 35.32
N VAL A 670 -9.44 -10.87 34.60
CA VAL A 670 -8.05 -10.42 34.63
C VAL A 670 -7.69 -9.71 33.33
N GLY A 671 -7.51 -8.39 33.40
CA GLY A 671 -7.15 -7.55 32.26
C GLY A 671 -5.64 -7.50 32.01
N VAL A 672 -5.29 -7.11 30.79
CA VAL A 672 -3.95 -6.61 30.44
C VAL A 672 -3.83 -5.19 31.01
N ALA A 673 -2.72 -4.90 31.68
CA ALA A 673 -2.52 -3.57 32.26
C ALA A 673 -2.59 -2.48 31.18
N GLY A 674 -3.41 -1.45 31.40
CA GLY A 674 -3.71 -0.46 30.38
C GLY A 674 -3.93 0.96 30.89
N TYR A 675 -3.76 1.92 30.00
CA TYR A 675 -3.97 3.34 30.22
C TYR A 675 -4.68 3.94 29.01
N GLU A 676 -5.82 4.57 29.23
CA GLU A 676 -6.71 5.04 28.17
C GLU A 676 -6.87 6.56 28.22
N MET A 677 -6.76 7.20 27.05
CA MET A 677 -7.14 8.59 26.82
C MET A 677 -8.44 8.62 26.02
N LYS A 678 -9.48 9.28 26.54
CA LYS A 678 -10.75 9.53 25.86
C LYS A 678 -10.87 10.99 25.49
N ILE A 679 -11.27 11.28 24.25
CA ILE A 679 -11.48 12.63 23.74
C ILE A 679 -12.91 12.74 23.23
N ASN A 680 -13.71 13.58 23.87
CA ASN A 680 -15.07 13.86 23.45
C ASN A 680 -15.07 14.99 22.43
N ILE A 681 -15.60 14.70 21.23
CA ILE A 681 -15.70 15.65 20.12
C ILE A 681 -17.16 15.82 19.71
N HIS A 682 -17.50 17.02 19.27
CA HIS A 682 -18.83 17.38 18.76
C HIS A 682 -18.73 17.96 17.36
N ARG A 683 -19.64 17.54 16.48
CA ARG A 683 -19.64 17.94 15.07
C ARG A 683 -20.10 19.39 14.87
N GLN A 684 -19.45 20.09 13.95
CA GLN A 684 -19.85 21.42 13.49
C GLN A 684 -21.06 21.34 12.54
N SER A 685 -22.26 21.30 13.11
CA SER A 685 -23.52 21.11 12.38
C SER A 685 -23.91 22.27 11.45
N THR A 686 -23.38 23.48 11.67
CA THR A 686 -23.66 24.69 10.88
C THR A 686 -23.46 24.49 9.37
N PHE A 687 -22.39 23.77 8.99
CA PHE A 687 -22.08 23.48 7.60
C PHE A 687 -23.22 22.70 6.92
N TYR A 688 -23.72 21.66 7.59
CA TYR A 688 -24.80 20.81 7.07
C TYR A 688 -26.15 21.53 7.06
N ILE A 689 -26.41 22.39 8.04
CA ILE A 689 -27.60 23.25 8.03
C ILE A 689 -27.60 24.14 6.79
N LEU A 690 -26.50 24.83 6.51
CA LEU A 690 -26.40 25.79 5.41
C LEU A 690 -26.31 25.12 4.03
N LYS A 691 -25.55 24.03 3.91
CA LYS A 691 -25.28 23.38 2.60
C LYS A 691 -26.25 22.25 2.27
N VAL A 692 -26.90 21.64 3.25
CA VAL A 692 -27.80 20.49 3.05
C VAL A 692 -29.25 20.84 3.38
N ILE A 693 -29.53 21.26 4.62
CA ILE A 693 -30.92 21.42 5.10
C ILE A 693 -31.62 22.59 4.40
N ILE A 694 -31.00 23.77 4.35
CA ILE A 694 -31.62 24.96 3.75
C ILE A 694 -31.90 24.77 2.24
N PRO A 695 -30.96 24.32 1.40
CA PRO A 695 -31.23 24.14 -0.03
C PRO A 695 -32.30 23.07 -0.29
N LEU A 696 -32.31 21.98 0.49
CA LEU A 696 -33.36 20.97 0.36
C LEU A 696 -34.74 21.52 0.73
N CYS A 697 -34.85 22.32 1.79
CA CYS A 697 -36.08 23.04 2.12
C CYS A 697 -36.53 23.95 0.97
N LEU A 698 -35.61 24.66 0.31
CA LEU A 698 -35.93 25.50 -0.85
C LEU A 698 -36.45 24.69 -2.04
N ILE A 699 -35.89 23.50 -2.30
CA ILE A 699 -36.37 22.59 -3.35
C ILE A 699 -37.79 22.09 -3.02
N VAL A 700 -38.05 21.73 -1.75
CA VAL A 700 -39.40 21.35 -1.30
C VAL A 700 -40.38 22.52 -1.48
N ILE A 701 -39.99 23.74 -1.13
CA ILE A 701 -40.79 24.96 -1.35
C ILE A 701 -41.01 25.21 -2.86
N MET A 702 -40.01 24.95 -3.70
CA MET A 702 -40.14 25.08 -5.15
C MET A 702 -41.16 24.09 -5.73
N SER A 703 -41.19 22.85 -5.22
CA SER A 703 -42.17 21.84 -5.62
C SER A 703 -43.62 22.22 -5.28
N TRP A 704 -43.81 23.18 -4.37
CA TRP A 704 -45.10 23.70 -3.93
C TRP A 704 -45.66 24.82 -4.84
N LEU A 705 -44.80 25.57 -5.54
CA LEU A 705 -45.18 26.73 -6.39
C LEU A 705 -46.32 26.49 -7.40
N PRO A 706 -46.45 25.32 -8.07
CA PRO A 706 -47.53 25.07 -9.04
C PRO A 706 -48.94 25.30 -8.47
N ARG A 707 -49.14 25.19 -7.16
CA ARG A 707 -50.46 25.38 -6.50
C ARG A 707 -50.91 26.84 -6.41
N TRP A 708 -50.01 27.77 -6.69
CA TRP A 708 -50.29 29.22 -6.72
C TRP A 708 -50.49 29.74 -8.15
N ILE A 709 -50.15 28.93 -9.14
CA ILE A 709 -50.36 29.21 -10.56
C ILE A 709 -51.80 28.78 -10.91
N ASP A 710 -52.38 29.43 -11.92
CA ASP A 710 -53.69 29.05 -12.44
C ASP A 710 -53.70 27.56 -12.83
N PRO A 711 -54.64 26.74 -12.31
CA PRO A 711 -54.71 25.32 -12.63
C PRO A 711 -54.81 25.05 -14.14
N GLU A 712 -55.45 25.94 -14.92
CA GLU A 712 -55.61 25.77 -16.37
C GLU A 712 -54.28 25.82 -17.13
N GLN A 713 -53.24 26.44 -16.56
CA GLN A 713 -51.87 26.45 -17.09
C GLN A 713 -51.13 25.12 -16.84
N THR A 714 -51.75 24.02 -17.24
CA THR A 714 -51.26 22.65 -17.01
C THR A 714 -49.82 22.43 -17.49
N GLY A 715 -49.42 23.03 -18.63
CA GLY A 715 -48.04 22.96 -19.13
C GLY A 715 -47.01 23.57 -18.18
N THR A 716 -47.28 24.78 -17.68
CA THR A 716 -46.42 25.47 -16.70
C THR A 716 -46.34 24.70 -15.38
N ASN A 717 -47.49 24.21 -14.89
CA ASN A 717 -47.57 23.48 -13.62
C ASN A 717 -46.77 22.18 -13.65
N ILE A 718 -46.87 21.41 -14.75
CA ILE A 718 -46.07 20.21 -14.97
C ILE A 718 -44.59 20.58 -15.09
N GLY A 719 -44.25 21.59 -15.90
CA GLY A 719 -42.87 22.04 -16.08
C GLY A 719 -42.18 22.37 -14.76
N VAL A 720 -42.80 23.20 -13.92
CA VAL A 720 -42.23 23.57 -12.60
C VAL A 720 -42.10 22.36 -11.67
N SER A 721 -43.11 21.46 -11.65
CA SER A 721 -43.07 20.25 -10.81
C SER A 721 -41.96 19.30 -11.24
N THR A 722 -41.80 19.07 -12.54
CA THR A 722 -40.76 18.19 -13.10
C THR A 722 -39.38 18.78 -12.88
N SER A 723 -39.21 20.10 -13.07
CA SER A 723 -37.95 20.79 -12.78
C SER A 723 -37.58 20.65 -11.30
N ALA A 724 -38.54 20.82 -10.37
CA ALA A 724 -38.27 20.62 -8.94
C ALA A 724 -37.86 19.19 -8.59
N PHE A 725 -38.49 18.20 -9.21
CA PHE A 725 -38.09 16.81 -9.05
C PHE A 725 -36.70 16.52 -9.62
N LEU A 726 -36.38 17.04 -10.82
CA LEU A 726 -35.07 16.86 -11.43
C LEU A 726 -33.96 17.57 -10.64
N THR A 727 -34.23 18.79 -10.15
CA THR A 727 -33.32 19.51 -9.24
C THR A 727 -33.09 18.72 -7.96
N LEU A 728 -34.13 18.11 -7.38
CA LEU A 728 -33.98 17.24 -6.21
C LEU A 728 -33.06 16.05 -6.53
N VAL A 729 -33.31 15.31 -7.62
CA VAL A 729 -32.50 14.13 -7.98
C VAL A 729 -31.04 14.52 -8.20
N ALA A 730 -30.78 15.59 -8.96
CA ALA A 730 -29.42 16.11 -9.16
C ALA A 730 -28.77 16.53 -7.84
N TYR A 731 -29.54 17.17 -6.95
CA TYR A 731 -29.05 17.59 -5.64
C TYR A 731 -28.73 16.40 -4.73
N LEU A 732 -29.52 15.32 -4.75
CA LEU A 732 -29.23 14.09 -4.00
C LEU A 732 -27.90 13.47 -4.41
N PHE A 733 -27.59 13.42 -5.71
CA PHE A 733 -26.28 12.98 -6.20
C PHE A 733 -25.15 13.89 -5.69
N ALA A 734 -25.35 15.21 -5.69
CA ALA A 734 -24.34 16.16 -5.25
C ALA A 734 -24.01 16.07 -3.75
N ILE A 735 -25.01 15.77 -2.90
CA ILE A 735 -24.80 15.70 -1.44
C ILE A 735 -24.36 14.31 -0.94
N THR A 736 -24.36 13.28 -1.78
CA THR A 736 -24.04 11.89 -1.36
C THR A 736 -22.65 11.78 -0.74
N VAL A 737 -21.69 12.59 -1.19
CA VAL A 737 -20.32 12.63 -0.64
C VAL A 737 -20.23 13.28 0.74
N LEU A 738 -21.25 14.04 1.15
CA LEU A 738 -21.32 14.73 2.45
C LEU A 738 -22.03 13.89 3.52
N LEU A 739 -22.65 12.77 3.14
CA LEU A 739 -23.43 11.93 4.04
C LEU A 739 -22.59 10.73 4.50
N PRO A 740 -22.69 10.35 5.79
CA PRO A 740 -21.96 9.19 6.30
C PRO A 740 -22.48 7.90 5.65
N ARG A 741 -21.56 7.00 5.30
CA ARG A 741 -21.90 5.67 4.76
C ARG A 741 -22.08 4.67 5.89
N VAL A 742 -23.31 4.58 6.43
CA VAL A 742 -23.65 3.68 7.54
C VAL A 742 -24.80 2.74 7.18
N SER A 743 -24.87 1.57 7.84
CA SER A 743 -25.89 0.54 7.60
C SER A 743 -27.25 0.84 8.24
N TYR A 744 -27.37 1.92 9.00
CA TYR A 744 -28.57 2.37 9.69
C TYR A 744 -28.96 3.78 9.27
N ILE A 745 -30.23 4.13 9.44
CA ILE A 745 -30.76 5.42 9.01
C ILE A 745 -30.39 6.51 10.02
N THR A 746 -29.80 7.61 9.55
CA THR A 746 -29.51 8.81 10.35
C THR A 746 -30.69 9.79 10.37
N ARG A 747 -30.65 10.81 11.25
CA ARG A 747 -31.60 11.95 11.21
C ARG A 747 -31.62 12.63 9.84
N MET A 748 -30.44 12.85 9.24
CA MET A 748 -30.33 13.45 7.91
C MET A 748 -30.96 12.57 6.83
N ASP A 749 -30.76 11.25 6.86
CA ASP A 749 -31.39 10.33 5.89
C ASP A 749 -32.92 10.35 6.00
N ARG A 750 -33.46 10.37 7.23
CA ARG A 750 -34.90 10.54 7.47
C ARG A 750 -35.41 11.84 6.85
N PHE A 751 -34.71 12.95 7.07
CA PHE A 751 -35.07 14.26 6.54
C PHE A 751 -35.06 14.27 5.00
N ILE A 752 -34.01 13.72 4.40
CA ILE A 752 -33.86 13.61 2.94
C ILE A 752 -35.00 12.76 2.35
N LEU A 753 -35.21 11.56 2.89
CA LEU A 753 -36.24 10.64 2.42
C LEU A 753 -37.65 11.26 2.49
N LEU A 754 -38.02 11.85 3.63
CA LEU A 754 -39.33 12.48 3.82
C LEU A 754 -39.50 13.72 2.93
N SER A 755 -38.44 14.50 2.71
CA SER A 755 -38.44 15.62 1.77
C SER A 755 -38.64 15.15 0.33
N THR A 756 -37.97 14.07 -0.07
CA THR A 756 -38.14 13.45 -1.39
C THR A 756 -39.56 12.94 -1.59
N LEU A 757 -40.14 12.26 -0.61
CA LEU A 757 -41.54 11.84 -0.65
C LEU A 757 -42.49 13.04 -0.78
N THR A 758 -42.19 14.15 -0.12
CA THR A 758 -42.99 15.39 -0.21
C THR A 758 -42.94 16.00 -1.62
N VAL A 759 -41.74 16.10 -2.22
CA VAL A 759 -41.59 16.60 -3.60
C VAL A 759 -42.29 15.67 -4.61
N PHE A 760 -42.18 14.36 -4.41
CA PHE A 760 -42.82 13.37 -5.29
C PHE A 760 -44.35 13.37 -5.18
N ALA A 761 -44.90 13.47 -3.96
CA ALA A 761 -46.32 13.74 -3.76
C ALA A 761 -46.75 15.05 -4.46
N GLY A 762 -45.82 16.03 -4.46
CA GLY A 762 -45.91 17.28 -5.17
C GLY A 762 -46.25 17.11 -6.65
N LEU A 763 -45.44 16.29 -7.32
CA LEU A 763 -45.56 15.94 -8.72
C LEU A 763 -46.82 15.12 -9.02
N ILE A 764 -47.15 14.11 -8.19
CA ILE A 764 -48.35 13.30 -8.36
C ILE A 764 -49.60 14.18 -8.34
N GLN A 765 -49.69 15.11 -7.38
CA GLN A 765 -50.82 16.02 -7.30
C GLN A 765 -50.97 16.86 -8.58
N THR A 766 -49.87 17.38 -9.13
CA THR A 766 -49.88 18.14 -10.39
C THR A 766 -50.45 17.31 -11.55
N VAL A 767 -50.07 16.04 -11.63
CA VAL A 767 -50.62 15.09 -12.63
C VAL A 767 -52.12 14.87 -12.39
N VAL A 768 -52.54 14.62 -11.15
CA VAL A 768 -53.95 14.43 -10.80
C VAL A 768 -54.79 15.65 -11.17
N ASN A 769 -54.34 16.86 -10.86
CA ASN A 769 -55.02 18.08 -11.24
C ASN A 769 -55.13 18.23 -12.77
N THR A 770 -54.06 17.92 -13.50
CA THR A 770 -54.08 17.93 -14.97
C THR A 770 -55.15 16.99 -15.52
N VAL A 771 -55.27 15.78 -14.96
CA VAL A 771 -56.29 14.80 -15.35
C VAL A 771 -57.70 15.31 -15.03
N LEU A 772 -57.91 15.91 -13.86
CA LEU A 772 -59.21 16.47 -13.46
C LEU A 772 -59.64 17.62 -14.38
N ILE A 773 -58.71 18.48 -14.79
CA ILE A 773 -58.99 19.59 -15.70
C ILE A 773 -59.34 19.06 -17.09
N ARG A 774 -58.57 18.09 -17.62
CA ARG A 774 -58.93 17.40 -18.88
C ARG A 774 -60.31 16.75 -18.82
N GLY A 775 -60.69 16.23 -17.65
CA GLY A 775 -62.02 15.69 -17.36
C GLY A 775 -63.12 16.73 -17.09
N LYS A 776 -62.87 18.03 -17.36
CA LYS A 776 -63.78 19.17 -17.12
C LYS A 776 -64.26 19.31 -15.66
N LYS A 777 -63.46 18.88 -14.69
CA LYS A 777 -63.76 18.97 -13.24
C LYS A 777 -62.97 20.09 -12.54
N LEU A 778 -62.93 21.28 -13.14
CA LEU A 778 -62.18 22.44 -12.65
C LEU A 778 -62.45 22.79 -11.17
N PRO A 779 -63.71 22.82 -10.67
CA PRO A 779 -63.98 23.16 -9.27
C PRO A 779 -63.37 22.17 -8.26
N ARG A 780 -63.11 20.91 -8.68
CA ARG A 780 -62.44 19.92 -7.84
C ARG A 780 -60.93 20.14 -7.81
N ALA A 781 -60.32 20.47 -8.94
CA ALA A 781 -58.89 20.79 -9.02
C ALA A 781 -58.55 22.02 -8.16
N GLU A 782 -59.34 23.10 -8.29
CA GLU A 782 -59.17 24.31 -7.47
C GLU A 782 -59.31 24.04 -5.97
N ARG A 783 -60.23 23.16 -5.58
CA ARG A 783 -60.41 22.77 -4.18
C ARG A 783 -59.16 22.04 -3.66
N ILE A 784 -58.61 21.11 -4.44
CA ILE A 784 -57.39 20.37 -4.08
C ILE A 784 -56.21 21.34 -3.90
N ASP A 785 -56.01 22.28 -4.82
CA ASP A 785 -54.92 23.26 -4.70
C ASP A 785 -55.08 24.15 -3.49
N ARG A 786 -56.30 24.62 -3.21
CA ARG A 786 -56.58 25.48 -2.05
C ARG A 786 -56.26 24.81 -0.72
N TRP A 787 -56.57 23.53 -0.57
CA TRP A 787 -56.17 22.75 0.61
C TRP A 787 -54.67 22.51 0.65
N SER A 788 -54.07 22.17 -0.49
CA SER A 788 -52.65 21.86 -0.59
C SER A 788 -51.75 23.05 -0.26
N ARG A 789 -52.24 24.28 -0.42
CA ARG A 789 -51.54 25.51 0.00
C ARG A 789 -51.20 25.53 1.49
N PHE A 790 -52.01 24.88 2.33
CA PHE A 790 -51.77 24.80 3.78
C PHE A 790 -51.13 23.47 4.18
N VAL A 791 -51.49 22.38 3.50
CA VAL A 791 -50.96 21.04 3.84
C VAL A 791 -49.45 20.93 3.62
N TYR A 792 -48.92 21.47 2.53
CA TYR A 792 -47.48 21.33 2.21
C TYR A 792 -46.54 22.03 3.21
N PRO A 793 -46.79 23.31 3.59
CA PRO A 793 -45.99 23.95 4.64
C PRO A 793 -46.07 23.21 5.99
N ILE A 794 -47.24 22.68 6.35
CA ILE A 794 -47.42 21.88 7.56
C ILE A 794 -46.63 20.57 7.46
N LEU A 795 -46.67 19.89 6.32
CA LEU A 795 -45.87 18.69 6.07
C LEU A 795 -44.38 18.97 6.21
N LEU A 796 -43.86 20.06 5.62
CA LEU A 796 -42.46 20.45 5.78
C LEU A 796 -42.10 20.69 7.25
N ALA A 797 -42.97 21.37 8.01
CA ALA A 797 -42.76 21.56 9.45
C ALA A 797 -42.77 20.24 10.24
N ILE A 798 -43.67 19.31 9.90
CA ILE A 798 -43.71 17.96 10.49
C ILE A 798 -42.43 17.20 10.15
N VAL A 799 -41.96 17.26 8.91
CA VAL A 799 -40.74 16.59 8.45
C VAL A 799 -39.52 17.12 9.22
N LEU A 800 -39.40 18.45 9.37
CA LEU A 800 -38.34 19.06 10.16
C LEU A 800 -38.41 18.66 11.64
N GLY A 801 -39.61 18.72 12.23
CA GLY A 801 -39.81 18.34 13.63
C GLY A 801 -39.50 16.85 13.88
N TYR A 802 -40.04 15.96 13.06
CA TYR A 802 -39.82 14.52 13.19
C TYR A 802 -38.38 14.08 12.91
N SER A 803 -37.64 14.82 12.06
CA SER A 803 -36.27 14.45 11.73
C SER A 803 -35.26 14.97 12.76
N PHE A 804 -35.54 16.11 13.40
CA PHE A 804 -34.53 16.81 14.21
C PHE A 804 -34.93 17.07 15.67
N LEU A 805 -36.22 17.06 16.01
CA LEU A 805 -36.69 17.26 17.40
C LEU A 805 -37.08 15.94 18.10
N PHE A 806 -37.31 14.87 17.33
CA PHE A 806 -37.69 13.54 17.81
C PHE A 806 -36.79 12.46 17.17
#